data_AF-A0ABD3NHJ7-F1
#
_entry.id   AF-A0ABD3NHJ7-F1
#
_cell.length_a   1.000
_cell.length_b   1.000
_cell.length_c   1.000
_cell.angle_alpha   90.00
_cell.angle_beta   90.00
_cell.angle_gamma   90.00
#
_symmetry.space_group_name_H-M   'P 1'
#
loop_
_entity.id
_entity.type
_entity.pdbx_description
1 polymer ?
#
loop_
_entity_poly.entity_id
_entity_poly.type
_entity_poly.pdbx_seq_one_letter_code
_entity_poly.pdbx_strand_id
1 'polypeptide(L)'
;MSPILSAVVTKTSLNRSKQRTTVLKLTLIGFLALIILETQVHSGFDPVELSFHSVKENSNAQYYPNDAPISGTSLENDQSTKPYAISKSVKKEYERWHETVRKLSQMDQFPTNWTPDVNWKNHPTRRSKRFPSVDERIKYYMGKWHNSSIPMYGTQFDRDTYIQRQSTLQYQAFADILVNLYDLDRKQLYECYKNKKELQVFAPYCRDYIDIAILHAGGLANVIHFIGDALPSYMPEALLKYPMFAKVRPLCGEELDERGYVNSFCKNSQMVQPIILPLNRKRHYGTASQVPSNDTPWSKKIPKAIWRGKYESVDSAFIKHGSISGSPDMKYALVSTHLNSSLVDAKFSKHNDDAPEVMTAPYMDMKEQLKYRYIISIEGNDVSSGLKWMLLSNSVVLAPTFTWESWAMEGTLQPYVHYIPINEDMSNVEDMIYWAEQHPELTRLISERSTLFIFDLLFHPDAIRDERRVVQGIMEVYENNYGQSVTSSVNGNIGFISNEQAGRSQRFPGVEERVQYYMGKWHEHKVSISMKREDVVHLNSVVMANHVGKDSPFIASGYVLSQCAHANRTHIEYLRRLCSEALPYFDDRNTADLKSNSFKRLLKAKKSGGMKLALHSSWRSDGASSKESKRVLLDDSVKIITFGVTRQNKANLPIFSPWREAGDDLGIIIWPFNRRNILSTSRWIKVIDTDFAAKHAHAISTDGLKASTACMDASSIRDRIQNVLQYRYLLVQDDADCANIDLTWMLFSRSVLIMPKPRCESWVMETKLQPFVHYLPIEEDMSDVEEIVQWAERNLEHSRLVAERSTQYVHDLLFHPDAIRDQKLIMERIMDTYRRYYGG
;
A
#
# COMPACT_ATOMS: atom_id res chain seq x y z
N MET A 1 2.89 64.41 -4.16
CA MET A 1 2.84 65.54 -3.21
C MET A 1 1.88 65.18 -2.08
N SER A 2 2.39 64.73 -0.93
CA SER A 2 1.77 65.07 0.35
C SER A 2 2.05 66.56 0.63
N PRO A 3 1.23 67.27 1.42
CA PRO A 3 1.49 67.35 2.88
C PRO A 3 0.21 67.44 3.77
N ILE A 4 0.18 66.81 4.96
CA ILE A 4 0.47 67.29 6.36
C ILE A 4 -0.79 67.90 7.03
N LEU A 5 -1.43 67.36 8.09
CA LEU A 5 -1.09 67.03 9.52
C LEU A 5 -1.46 68.14 10.54
N SER A 6 -2.37 67.81 11.48
CA SER A 6 -2.37 68.04 12.96
C SER A 6 -3.85 68.07 13.47
N ALA A 7 -4.34 67.13 14.30
CA ALA A 7 -4.17 66.88 15.74
C ALA A 7 -5.08 67.74 16.66
N VAL A 8 -6.00 67.09 17.41
CA VAL A 8 -6.23 67.19 18.89
C VAL A 8 -7.58 66.54 19.32
N VAL A 9 -7.45 65.42 20.05
CA VAL A 9 -8.15 64.92 21.26
C VAL A 9 -9.65 65.21 21.53
N THR A 10 -10.47 64.16 21.74
CA THR A 10 -11.24 63.93 23.00
C THR A 10 -11.92 62.55 23.08
N LYS A 11 -11.94 62.00 24.30
CA LYS A 11 -12.51 60.72 24.77
C LYS A 11 -14.04 60.65 24.60
N THR A 12 -14.58 59.45 24.37
CA THR A 12 -15.64 58.85 25.22
C THR A 12 -15.93 57.38 24.85
N SER A 13 -15.97 56.56 25.89
CA SER A 13 -16.35 55.14 25.94
C SER A 13 -17.86 54.97 26.07
N LEU A 14 -18.48 53.96 25.41
CA LEU A 14 -19.74 53.36 25.88
C LEU A 14 -20.03 51.96 25.29
N ASN A 15 -19.87 50.97 26.18
CA ASN A 15 -20.63 49.72 26.40
C ASN A 15 -21.38 49.01 25.24
N ARG A 16 -20.82 47.87 24.80
CA ARG A 16 -21.52 46.74 24.15
C ARG A 16 -21.62 45.55 25.11
N SER A 17 -22.59 45.54 26.03
CA SER A 17 -22.86 44.35 26.88
C SER A 17 -24.34 44.00 27.11
N LYS A 18 -25.29 44.71 26.48
CA LYS A 18 -26.74 44.47 26.70
C LYS A 18 -27.52 43.79 25.57
N GLN A 19 -26.87 43.35 24.48
CA GLN A 19 -27.57 42.71 23.35
C GLN A 19 -27.45 41.17 23.26
N ARG A 20 -26.66 40.51 24.12
CA ARG A 20 -26.50 39.03 24.09
C ARG A 20 -27.39 38.25 25.06
N THR A 21 -28.01 38.91 26.05
CA THR A 21 -28.77 38.23 27.12
C THR A 21 -30.25 38.02 26.80
N THR A 22 -30.79 38.69 25.78
CA THR A 22 -32.22 38.58 25.40
C THR A 22 -32.49 37.45 24.40
N VAL A 23 -31.49 37.04 23.61
CA VAL A 23 -31.64 35.97 22.60
C VAL A 23 -31.52 34.57 23.22
N LEU A 24 -30.80 34.41 24.34
CA LEU A 24 -30.64 33.12 25.03
C LEU A 24 -31.87 32.69 25.85
N LYS A 25 -32.74 33.64 26.26
CA LYS A 25 -33.93 33.33 27.08
C LYS A 25 -35.15 32.87 26.28
N LEU A 26 -35.20 33.15 24.97
CA LEU A 26 -36.30 32.73 24.10
C LEU A 26 -36.10 31.34 23.46
N THR A 27 -34.86 30.84 23.40
CA THR A 27 -34.55 29.50 22.88
C THR A 27 -34.67 28.40 23.94
N LEU A 28 -34.54 28.73 25.23
CA LEU A 28 -34.65 27.77 26.34
C LEU A 28 -36.11 27.39 26.67
N ILE A 29 -37.08 28.28 26.41
CA ILE A 29 -38.51 28.03 26.69
C ILE A 29 -39.16 27.17 25.59
N GLY A 30 -38.63 27.20 24.36
CA GLY A 30 -39.11 26.34 23.26
C GLY A 30 -38.62 24.88 23.33
N PHE A 31 -37.49 24.62 23.99
CA PHE A 31 -36.93 23.26 24.10
C PHE A 31 -37.49 22.44 25.28
N LEU A 32 -38.05 23.11 26.30
CA LEU A 32 -38.68 22.48 27.47
C LEU A 32 -40.13 22.02 27.22
N ALA A 33 -40.77 22.49 26.15
CA ALA A 33 -42.15 22.12 25.80
C ALA A 33 -42.24 20.86 24.89
N LEU A 34 -41.12 20.37 24.34
CA LEU A 34 -41.08 19.20 23.45
C LEU A 34 -40.61 17.90 24.13
N ILE A 35 -40.24 17.94 25.40
CA ILE A 35 -39.82 16.76 26.19
C ILE A 35 -40.97 16.23 27.09
N ILE A 36 -42.14 16.87 27.09
CA ILE A 36 -43.27 16.51 27.99
C ILE A 36 -44.29 15.53 27.36
N LEU A 37 -44.06 15.00 26.15
CA LEU A 37 -45.06 14.17 25.45
C LEU A 37 -44.73 12.68 25.20
N GLU A 38 -43.63 12.13 25.72
CA GLU A 38 -43.32 10.69 25.55
C GLU A 38 -42.78 9.99 26.81
N THR A 39 -43.40 10.20 27.97
CA THR A 39 -43.17 9.34 29.14
C THR A 39 -44.46 9.05 29.91
N GLN A 40 -45.22 8.06 29.43
CA GLN A 40 -46.05 7.24 30.30
C GLN A 40 -46.01 5.79 29.79
N VAL A 41 -45.45 4.89 30.60
CA VAL A 41 -46.08 3.62 31.04
C VAL A 41 -45.04 2.77 31.80
N HIS A 42 -45.33 2.61 33.09
CA HIS A 42 -45.04 1.49 34.00
C HIS A 42 -43.70 1.41 34.76
N SER A 43 -43.84 1.82 36.03
CA SER A 43 -43.11 1.48 37.24
C SER A 43 -43.19 0.00 37.64
N GLY A 44 -42.14 -0.51 38.29
CA GLY A 44 -42.26 -1.71 39.14
C GLY A 44 -40.94 -2.25 39.70
N PHE A 45 -40.75 -2.01 41.02
CA PHE A 45 -39.98 -2.78 42.01
C PHE A 45 -38.52 -2.44 42.37
N ASP A 46 -38.28 -2.65 43.67
CA ASP A 46 -37.38 -2.01 44.64
C ASP A 46 -35.90 -2.45 44.66
N PRO A 47 -35.01 -1.72 45.38
CA PRO A 47 -33.57 -1.97 45.44
C PRO A 47 -33.21 -3.02 46.50
N VAL A 48 -32.35 -3.97 46.13
CA VAL A 48 -31.73 -4.90 47.08
C VAL A 48 -30.24 -4.54 47.20
N GLU A 49 -29.86 -4.06 48.38
CA GLU A 49 -28.49 -4.02 48.88
C GLU A 49 -27.90 -5.44 48.87
N LEU A 50 -26.69 -5.63 48.34
CA LEU A 50 -25.87 -6.78 48.70
C LEU A 50 -24.39 -6.42 48.85
N SER A 51 -23.95 -6.62 50.08
CA SER A 51 -22.63 -6.54 50.68
C SER A 51 -21.55 -7.39 50.01
N PHE A 52 -20.33 -6.87 50.03
CA PHE A 52 -19.08 -7.61 49.81
C PHE A 52 -18.94 -8.77 50.81
N HIS A 53 -18.87 -10.01 50.30
CA HIS A 53 -18.29 -11.13 51.03
C HIS A 53 -17.42 -12.02 50.14
N SER A 54 -16.27 -12.36 50.72
CA SER A 54 -15.22 -13.26 50.27
C SER A 54 -15.70 -14.70 50.07
N VAL A 55 -15.31 -15.35 48.97
CA VAL A 55 -15.22 -16.82 48.85
C VAL A 55 -14.07 -17.12 47.87
N LYS A 56 -12.90 -17.53 48.36
CA LYS A 56 -12.41 -18.92 48.46
C LYS A 56 -12.38 -19.68 47.12
N GLU A 57 -11.16 -20.15 46.84
CA GLU A 57 -10.78 -21.15 45.85
C GLU A 57 -11.81 -22.27 45.71
N ASN A 58 -12.15 -22.61 44.47
CA ASN A 58 -12.41 -24.00 44.13
C ASN A 58 -11.99 -24.29 42.69
N SER A 59 -10.92 -25.08 42.60
CA SER A 59 -10.54 -25.89 41.46
C SER A 59 -11.71 -26.77 40.99
N ASN A 60 -12.07 -26.68 39.71
CA ASN A 60 -12.48 -27.77 38.81
C ASN A 60 -13.32 -27.22 37.65
N ALA A 61 -12.70 -27.12 36.47
CA ALA A 61 -13.43 -27.15 35.21
C ALA A 61 -12.70 -28.12 34.28
N GLN A 62 -13.30 -29.31 34.17
CA GLN A 62 -12.86 -30.41 33.33
C GLN A 62 -12.92 -30.05 31.85
N TYR A 63 -11.84 -30.43 31.18
CA TYR A 63 -11.71 -30.69 29.76
C TYR A 63 -12.81 -31.65 29.27
N TYR A 64 -13.47 -31.33 28.16
CA TYR A 64 -14.11 -32.34 27.28
C TYR A 64 -13.64 -32.11 25.84
N PRO A 65 -12.86 -33.05 25.26
CA PRO A 65 -12.54 -33.09 23.84
C PRO A 65 -13.62 -33.90 23.10
N ASN A 66 -14.10 -33.43 21.95
CA ASN A 66 -14.88 -34.27 21.05
C ASN A 66 -14.29 -34.18 19.64
N ASP A 67 -13.55 -35.23 19.29
CA ASP A 67 -13.25 -35.66 17.93
C ASP A 67 -13.97 -36.99 17.65
N ALA A 68 -14.28 -37.19 16.36
CA ALA A 68 -14.66 -38.43 15.66
C ALA A 68 -16.18 -38.66 15.39
N PRO A 69 -16.52 -39.48 14.37
CA PRO A 69 -16.41 -39.15 12.94
C PRO A 69 -17.75 -39.40 12.20
N ILE A 70 -18.07 -38.66 11.13
CA ILE A 70 -19.24 -38.95 10.29
C ILE A 70 -18.80 -39.19 8.85
N SER A 71 -18.90 -40.45 8.43
CA SER A 71 -18.86 -40.90 7.04
C SER A 71 -20.27 -40.88 6.44
N GLY A 72 -20.44 -40.33 5.23
CA GLY A 72 -21.66 -40.52 4.45
C GLY A 72 -21.94 -39.48 3.35
N THR A 73 -21.36 -39.71 2.17
CA THR A 73 -21.89 -39.43 0.81
C THR A 73 -22.22 -37.99 0.38
N SER A 74 -21.23 -37.40 -0.31
CA SER A 74 -21.29 -36.71 -1.63
C SER A 74 -22.61 -36.06 -2.09
N LEU A 75 -22.58 -34.73 -2.18
CA LEU A 75 -23.00 -33.97 -3.35
C LEU A 75 -21.94 -32.88 -3.58
N GLU A 76 -21.09 -33.12 -4.57
CA GLU A 76 -20.01 -32.23 -5.01
C GLU A 76 -20.58 -30.95 -5.63
N ASN A 77 -20.17 -29.80 -5.09
CA ASN A 77 -19.98 -28.55 -5.84
C ASN A 77 -19.34 -27.51 -4.91
N ASP A 78 -18.01 -27.53 -4.81
CA ASP A 78 -17.24 -26.29 -4.86
C ASP A 78 -15.79 -26.60 -5.26
N GLN A 79 -15.36 -26.14 -6.42
CA GLN A 79 -13.98 -26.30 -6.87
C GLN A 79 -13.08 -25.43 -5.99
N SER A 80 -12.47 -26.05 -4.97
CA SER A 80 -11.55 -25.40 -4.05
C SER A 80 -10.41 -24.73 -4.82
N THR A 81 -10.39 -23.41 -4.82
CA THR A 81 -9.27 -22.59 -5.26
C THR A 81 -8.10 -22.86 -4.32
N LYS A 82 -6.95 -23.29 -4.85
CA LYS A 82 -5.75 -23.47 -4.00
C LYS A 82 -5.34 -22.10 -3.46
N PRO A 83 -5.16 -21.95 -2.13
CA PRO A 83 -4.69 -20.68 -1.56
C PRO A 83 -3.29 -20.38 -2.09
N TYR A 84 -3.02 -19.10 -2.33
CA TYR A 84 -1.70 -18.55 -2.57
C TYR A 84 -0.73 -19.03 -1.49
N ALA A 85 0.41 -19.54 -1.94
CA ALA A 85 1.50 -19.98 -1.10
C ALA A 85 2.81 -19.48 -1.70
N ILE A 86 3.69 -18.92 -0.86
CA ILE A 86 4.99 -18.45 -1.32
C ILE A 86 5.81 -19.66 -1.75
N SER A 87 6.41 -19.58 -2.94
CA SER A 87 7.15 -20.69 -3.52
C SER A 87 8.37 -21.08 -2.68
N LYS A 88 8.79 -22.35 -2.77
CA LYS A 88 9.98 -22.85 -2.05
C LYS A 88 11.25 -22.07 -2.40
N SER A 89 11.40 -21.62 -3.65
CA SER A 89 12.56 -20.82 -4.08
C SER A 89 12.57 -19.45 -3.41
N VAL A 90 11.42 -18.76 -3.35
CA VAL A 90 11.29 -17.46 -2.67
C VAL A 90 11.51 -17.60 -1.17
N LYS A 91 10.97 -18.65 -0.53
CA LYS A 91 11.24 -18.93 0.90
C LYS A 91 12.73 -19.08 1.17
N LYS A 92 13.45 -19.83 0.31
CA LYS A 92 14.91 -20.02 0.43
C LYS A 92 15.70 -18.74 0.19
N GLU A 93 15.28 -17.90 -0.76
CA GLU A 93 15.87 -16.58 -0.99
C GLU A 93 15.70 -15.69 0.24
N TYR A 94 14.47 -15.62 0.77
CA TYR A 94 14.16 -14.86 1.97
C TYR A 94 14.97 -15.32 3.17
N GLU A 95 15.10 -16.63 3.39
CA GLU A 95 15.93 -17.18 4.47
C GLU A 95 17.39 -16.71 4.37
N ARG A 96 17.99 -16.79 3.19
CA ARG A 96 19.37 -16.36 2.94
C ARG A 96 19.57 -14.86 3.17
N TRP A 97 18.63 -14.06 2.67
CA TRP A 97 18.63 -12.60 2.88
C TRP A 97 18.50 -12.27 4.37
N HIS A 98 17.50 -12.82 5.04
CA HIS A 98 17.20 -12.54 6.44
C HIS A 98 18.38 -12.95 7.36
N GLU A 99 19.08 -14.05 7.06
CA GLU A 99 20.33 -14.43 7.74
C GLU A 99 21.47 -13.44 7.52
N THR A 100 21.64 -12.95 6.29
CA THR A 100 22.68 -11.95 5.95
C THR A 100 22.43 -10.66 6.70
N VAL A 101 21.19 -10.17 6.64
CA VAL A 101 20.79 -8.94 7.28
C VAL A 101 20.92 -9.04 8.80
N ARG A 102 20.61 -10.20 9.40
CA ARG A 102 20.85 -10.43 10.83
C ARG A 102 22.30 -10.19 11.22
N LYS A 103 23.26 -10.75 10.46
CA LYS A 103 24.70 -10.52 10.70
C LYS A 103 25.07 -9.03 10.59
N LEU A 104 24.37 -8.30 9.72
CA LEU A 104 24.57 -6.87 9.50
C LEU A 104 23.72 -5.95 10.41
N SER A 105 22.75 -6.50 11.15
CA SER A 105 21.67 -5.72 11.76
C SER A 105 22.07 -4.88 12.97
N GLN A 106 23.33 -4.97 13.41
CA GLN A 106 23.87 -4.22 14.55
C GLN A 106 23.06 -4.42 15.85
N MET A 107 22.25 -5.49 15.94
CA MET A 107 21.86 -6.06 17.22
C MET A 107 23.06 -6.90 17.65
N ASP A 108 23.72 -6.51 18.74
CA ASP A 108 24.86 -7.25 19.24
C ASP A 108 24.39 -8.68 19.54
N GLN A 109 25.13 -9.67 19.02
CA GLN A 109 24.81 -11.06 19.36
C GLN A 109 25.13 -11.24 20.84
N PHE A 110 24.18 -11.81 21.60
CA PHE A 110 24.45 -12.22 22.97
C PHE A 110 25.71 -13.09 23.02
N PRO A 111 26.40 -13.12 24.18
CA PRO A 111 27.27 -14.24 24.50
C PRO A 111 26.48 -15.53 24.26
N THR A 112 27.07 -16.50 23.56
CA THR A 112 26.38 -17.75 23.11
C THR A 112 25.70 -18.54 24.24
N ASN A 113 26.05 -18.27 25.50
CA ASN A 113 25.53 -18.95 26.69
C ASN A 113 24.74 -18.04 27.63
N TRP A 114 24.35 -16.82 27.21
CA TRP A 114 23.57 -15.94 28.08
C TRP A 114 22.12 -16.43 28.19
N THR A 115 21.63 -16.53 29.43
CA THR A 115 20.23 -16.75 29.77
C THR A 115 19.79 -15.67 30.75
N PRO A 116 18.52 -15.23 30.71
CA PRO A 116 18.03 -14.25 31.67
C PRO A 116 18.13 -14.79 33.10
N ASP A 117 18.43 -13.89 34.04
CA ASP A 117 18.54 -14.18 35.48
C ASP A 117 17.14 -14.34 36.09
N VAL A 118 16.50 -15.47 35.80
CA VAL A 118 15.15 -15.80 36.25
C VAL A 118 15.14 -17.11 37.00
N ASN A 119 14.28 -17.21 38.02
CA ASN A 119 14.03 -18.48 38.66
C ASN A 119 13.11 -19.35 37.80
N TRP A 120 13.70 -20.17 36.93
CA TRP A 120 12.98 -21.06 36.00
C TRP A 120 11.99 -22.03 36.66
N LYS A 121 12.08 -22.27 37.98
CA LYS A 121 11.09 -23.10 38.69
C LYS A 121 9.71 -22.44 38.78
N ASN A 122 9.66 -21.10 38.69
CA ASN A 122 8.44 -20.31 38.76
C ASN A 122 7.69 -20.25 37.41
N HIS A 123 8.30 -20.74 36.32
CA HIS A 123 7.81 -20.51 34.96
C HIS A 123 7.71 -21.81 34.15
N PRO A 124 6.72 -21.93 33.24
CA PRO A 124 6.68 -23.07 32.33
C PRO A 124 7.95 -23.15 31.46
N THR A 125 8.63 -24.30 31.49
CA THR A 125 9.84 -24.53 30.67
C THR A 125 9.51 -24.54 29.17
N ARG A 126 8.32 -25.01 28.80
CA ARG A 126 7.87 -25.01 27.40
C ARG A 126 7.43 -23.59 27.01
N ARG A 127 8.15 -22.98 26.07
CA ARG A 127 7.82 -21.65 25.50
C ARG A 127 6.37 -21.54 25.03
N SER A 128 5.82 -22.56 24.39
CA SER A 128 4.43 -22.56 23.91
C SER A 128 3.36 -22.42 25.01
N LYS A 129 3.71 -22.59 26.29
CA LYS A 129 2.80 -22.36 27.42
C LYS A 129 2.82 -20.92 27.95
N ARG A 130 3.77 -20.09 27.49
CA ARG A 130 3.98 -18.73 28.00
C ARG A 130 4.19 -17.68 26.90
N PHE A 131 4.21 -18.08 25.64
CA PHE A 131 4.40 -17.20 24.50
C PHE A 131 3.56 -17.66 23.31
N PRO A 132 2.91 -16.73 22.57
CA PRO A 132 2.01 -17.09 21.49
C PRO A 132 2.73 -17.80 20.32
N SER A 133 1.99 -18.72 19.71
CA SER A 133 2.40 -19.44 18.50
C SER A 133 2.58 -18.51 17.29
N VAL A 134 3.03 -19.08 16.17
CA VAL A 134 3.14 -18.36 14.91
C VAL A 134 1.76 -17.91 14.40
N ASP A 135 0.77 -18.81 14.43
CA ASP A 135 -0.57 -18.55 13.89
C ASP A 135 -1.35 -17.53 14.72
N GLU A 136 -1.23 -17.60 16.05
CA GLU A 136 -1.80 -16.60 16.94
C GLU A 136 -1.23 -15.20 16.65
N ARG A 137 0.08 -15.10 16.41
CA ARG A 137 0.73 -13.83 16.06
C ARG A 137 0.34 -13.31 14.68
N ILE A 138 0.20 -14.19 13.68
CA ILE A 138 -0.29 -13.78 12.34
C ILE A 138 -1.67 -13.13 12.47
N LYS A 139 -2.60 -13.79 13.16
CA LYS A 139 -3.94 -13.25 13.44
C LYS A 139 -3.86 -11.92 14.20
N TYR A 140 -3.03 -11.88 15.23
CA TYR A 140 -2.86 -10.71 16.09
C TYR A 140 -2.36 -9.47 15.33
N TYR A 141 -1.27 -9.62 14.57
CA TYR A 141 -0.66 -8.51 13.82
C TYR A 141 -1.52 -8.06 12.64
N MET A 142 -2.28 -8.96 12.02
CA MET A 142 -3.23 -8.59 10.96
C MET A 142 -4.52 -7.97 11.51
N GLY A 143 -4.92 -8.29 12.74
CA GLY A 143 -6.16 -7.79 13.36
C GLY A 143 -7.37 -8.09 12.48
N LYS A 144 -8.25 -7.10 12.28
CA LYS A 144 -9.45 -7.25 11.43
C LYS A 144 -9.14 -7.67 9.98
N TRP A 145 -7.94 -7.40 9.49
CA TRP A 145 -7.53 -7.71 8.12
C TRP A 145 -7.19 -9.19 7.91
N HIS A 146 -7.14 -9.99 8.97
CA HIS A 146 -6.93 -11.43 8.83
C HIS A 146 -8.11 -12.11 8.08
N ASN A 147 -9.34 -11.66 8.34
CA ASN A 147 -10.57 -12.26 7.79
C ASN A 147 -11.30 -11.35 6.78
N SER A 148 -10.69 -10.24 6.36
CA SER A 148 -11.26 -9.32 5.38
C SER A 148 -10.73 -9.66 3.98
N SER A 149 -11.53 -9.39 2.94
CA SER A 149 -11.16 -9.62 1.55
C SER A 149 -11.65 -8.44 0.70
N ILE A 150 -10.72 -7.60 0.24
CA ILE A 150 -11.00 -6.42 -0.58
C ILE A 150 -9.96 -6.34 -1.69
N PRO A 151 -10.33 -6.34 -2.98
CA PRO A 151 -9.34 -6.28 -4.06
C PRO A 151 -8.41 -5.06 -3.93
N MET A 152 -7.11 -5.32 -3.78
CA MET A 152 -6.08 -4.28 -3.77
C MET A 152 -5.42 -4.12 -5.14
N TYR A 153 -6.24 -4.17 -6.20
CA TYR A 153 -5.82 -4.09 -7.58
C TYR A 153 -6.96 -3.56 -8.45
N GLY A 154 -6.64 -3.23 -9.70
CA GLY A 154 -7.62 -2.77 -10.68
C GLY A 154 -8.06 -1.33 -10.51
N THR A 155 -8.97 -0.90 -11.39
CA THR A 155 -9.29 0.52 -11.61
C THR A 155 -9.93 1.21 -10.41
N GLN A 156 -10.60 0.48 -9.51
CA GLN A 156 -11.18 1.07 -8.31
C GLN A 156 -10.09 1.37 -7.27
N PHE A 157 -9.21 0.41 -7.00
CA PHE A 157 -8.05 0.60 -6.14
C PHE A 157 -7.14 1.71 -6.68
N ASP A 158 -6.84 1.68 -7.98
CA ASP A 158 -6.04 2.71 -8.62
C ASP A 158 -6.66 4.11 -8.47
N ARG A 159 -7.99 4.23 -8.63
CA ARG A 159 -8.72 5.49 -8.42
C ARG A 159 -8.65 5.98 -6.97
N ASP A 160 -8.84 5.08 -6.01
CA ASP A 160 -8.87 5.44 -4.58
C ASP A 160 -7.48 5.80 -4.04
N THR A 161 -6.43 5.17 -4.57
CA THR A 161 -5.02 5.39 -4.16
C THR A 161 -4.26 6.40 -5.02
N TYR A 162 -4.92 6.96 -6.05
CA TYR A 162 -4.30 7.80 -7.07
C TYR A 162 -3.50 8.98 -6.49
N ILE A 163 -4.11 9.75 -5.58
CA ILE A 163 -3.54 10.99 -5.02
C ILE A 163 -2.21 10.72 -4.28
N GLN A 164 -2.05 9.56 -3.66
CA GLN A 164 -0.87 9.21 -2.87
C GLN A 164 0.31 8.73 -3.70
N ARG A 165 0.05 8.13 -4.86
CA ARG A 165 1.10 7.74 -5.81
C ARG A 165 1.86 8.98 -6.31
N GLN A 166 1.13 10.03 -6.62
CA GLN A 166 1.71 11.29 -7.09
C GLN A 166 2.47 12.05 -5.99
N SER A 167 1.98 12.07 -4.75
CA SER A 167 2.69 12.74 -3.65
C SER A 167 4.06 12.10 -3.35
N THR A 168 4.14 10.77 -3.47
CA THR A 168 5.40 10.01 -3.28
C THR A 168 6.42 10.34 -4.38
N LEU A 169 5.95 10.51 -5.62
CA LEU A 169 6.78 10.86 -6.78
C LEU A 169 7.24 12.34 -6.75
N GLN A 170 6.41 13.25 -6.25
CA GLN A 170 6.63 14.70 -6.38
C GLN A 170 7.32 15.37 -5.17
N TYR A 171 7.12 14.87 -3.94
CA TYR A 171 7.41 15.65 -2.71
C TYR A 171 8.29 14.93 -1.68
N GLN A 172 9.34 14.20 -2.09
CA GLN A 172 10.21 13.45 -1.17
C GLN A 172 10.41 14.09 0.24
N ALA A 173 10.40 13.22 1.27
CA ALA A 173 10.99 13.37 2.60
C ALA A 173 10.32 14.24 3.69
N PHE A 174 9.18 14.92 3.48
CA PHE A 174 8.59 15.74 4.56
C PHE A 174 7.13 15.38 4.89
N ALA A 175 6.99 14.46 5.87
CA ALA A 175 5.81 14.08 6.65
C ALA A 175 4.78 13.11 6.02
N ASP A 176 4.42 12.07 6.79
CA ASP A 176 3.26 11.17 6.64
C ASP A 176 3.07 10.54 5.24
N ILE A 177 4.06 9.75 4.81
CA ILE A 177 4.07 9.16 3.46
C ILE A 177 3.36 7.81 3.47
N LEU A 178 2.25 7.71 2.72
CA LEU A 178 1.72 6.41 2.32
C LEU A 178 2.43 5.96 1.04
N VAL A 179 3.23 4.91 1.14
CA VAL A 179 3.96 4.33 0.01
C VAL A 179 3.24 3.08 -0.47
N ASN A 180 2.94 3.05 -1.77
CA ASN A 180 2.61 1.80 -2.42
C ASN A 180 3.92 1.08 -2.75
N LEU A 181 4.25 0.04 -1.99
CA LEU A 181 5.43 -0.81 -2.15
C LEU A 181 5.27 -1.81 -3.31
N TYR A 182 4.46 -1.47 -4.31
CA TYR A 182 4.31 -2.25 -5.52
C TYR A 182 5.60 -2.18 -6.33
N ASP A 183 6.09 -3.33 -6.79
CA ASP A 183 7.23 -3.42 -7.71
C ASP A 183 8.52 -2.74 -7.23
N LEU A 184 8.82 -2.91 -5.93
CA LEU A 184 10.05 -2.43 -5.33
C LEU A 184 11.28 -3.02 -6.07
N ASP A 185 12.05 -2.13 -6.70
CA ASP A 185 13.32 -2.49 -7.32
C ASP A 185 14.33 -2.93 -6.23
N ARG A 186 14.55 -4.25 -6.17
CA ARG A 186 15.46 -4.87 -5.19
C ARG A 186 16.88 -4.33 -5.30
N LYS A 187 17.35 -4.02 -6.50
CA LYS A 187 18.69 -3.49 -6.73
C LYS A 187 18.79 -2.09 -6.15
N GLN A 188 17.80 -1.23 -6.40
CA GLN A 188 17.76 0.12 -5.82
C GLN A 188 17.62 0.10 -4.30
N LEU A 189 16.80 -0.80 -3.74
CA LEU A 189 16.70 -0.94 -2.28
C LEU A 189 18.01 -1.44 -1.65
N TYR A 190 18.71 -2.34 -2.33
CA TYR A 190 20.02 -2.82 -1.88
C TYR A 190 21.08 -1.71 -1.94
N GLU A 191 21.09 -0.90 -2.98
CA GLU A 191 21.94 0.29 -3.08
C GLU A 191 21.56 1.34 -2.03
N CYS A 192 20.26 1.59 -1.77
CA CYS A 192 19.81 2.46 -0.67
C CYS A 192 20.35 2.00 0.68
N TYR A 193 20.29 0.69 0.95
CA TYR A 193 20.81 0.11 2.18
C TYR A 193 22.32 0.31 2.32
N LYS A 194 23.08 0.19 1.22
CA LYS A 194 24.54 0.41 1.20
C LYS A 194 24.90 1.90 1.33
N ASN A 195 24.24 2.76 0.56
CA ASN A 195 24.51 4.20 0.47
C ASN A 195 23.61 5.00 1.42
N LYS A 196 23.90 4.89 2.73
CA LYS A 196 23.16 5.57 3.82
C LYS A 196 23.12 7.11 3.75
N LYS A 197 23.76 7.75 2.76
CA LYS A 197 23.91 9.21 2.66
C LYS A 197 22.88 9.90 1.76
N GLU A 198 22.31 9.22 0.76
CA GLU A 198 21.49 9.87 -0.28
C GLU A 198 19.98 9.90 0.02
N LEU A 199 19.47 8.97 0.84
CA LEU A 199 18.03 8.82 1.13
C LEU A 199 17.74 8.88 2.65
N GLN A 200 17.99 10.01 3.29
CA GLN A 200 17.99 10.14 4.76
C GLN A 200 16.69 9.67 5.46
N VAL A 201 15.52 9.82 4.84
CA VAL A 201 14.21 9.41 5.43
C VAL A 201 13.87 7.94 5.14
N PHE A 202 14.30 7.40 3.99
CA PHE A 202 13.99 6.03 3.57
C PHE A 202 15.03 5.00 4.01
N ALA A 203 16.28 5.42 4.21
CA ALA A 203 17.40 4.55 4.56
C ALA A 203 17.13 3.61 5.76
N PRO A 204 16.39 4.02 6.83
CA PRO A 204 16.07 3.12 7.93
C PRO A 204 15.14 1.95 7.54
N TYR A 205 14.33 2.11 6.49
CA TYR A 205 13.30 1.16 6.04
C TYR A 205 13.72 0.34 4.81
N CYS A 206 14.75 0.76 4.07
CA CYS A 206 15.20 0.08 2.85
C CYS A 206 15.50 -1.41 3.08
N ARG A 207 15.99 -1.79 4.27
CA ARG A 207 16.13 -3.19 4.68
C ARG A 207 14.79 -3.94 4.69
N ASP A 208 13.80 -3.39 5.39
CA ASP A 208 12.52 -4.06 5.62
C ASP A 208 11.72 -4.15 4.31
N TYR A 209 11.91 -3.20 3.41
CA TYR A 209 11.34 -3.26 2.07
C TYR A 209 11.95 -4.36 1.20
N ILE A 210 13.19 -4.76 1.42
CA ILE A 210 13.75 -5.93 0.72
C ILE A 210 13.07 -7.22 1.23
N ASP A 211 12.80 -7.33 2.54
CA ASP A 211 12.04 -8.46 3.09
C ASP A 211 10.66 -8.57 2.41
N ILE A 212 9.93 -7.45 2.31
CA ILE A 212 8.64 -7.38 1.60
C ILE A 212 8.81 -7.70 0.11
N ALA A 213 9.79 -7.09 -0.58
CA ALA A 213 9.99 -7.28 -2.03
C ALA A 213 10.37 -8.73 -2.42
N ILE A 214 11.05 -9.45 -1.53
CA ILE A 214 11.33 -10.88 -1.72
C ILE A 214 10.05 -11.69 -1.54
N LEU A 215 9.36 -11.52 -0.41
CA LEU A 215 8.16 -12.31 -0.10
C LEU A 215 6.99 -12.04 -1.05
N HIS A 216 6.91 -10.80 -1.56
CA HIS A 216 5.90 -10.33 -2.50
C HIS A 216 6.29 -10.53 -3.97
N ALA A 217 7.39 -11.24 -4.28
CA ALA A 217 7.92 -11.39 -5.64
C ALA A 217 6.88 -11.75 -6.71
N GLY A 218 6.02 -12.72 -6.36
CA GLY A 218 4.92 -13.20 -7.20
C GLY A 218 3.55 -12.90 -6.61
N GLY A 219 3.47 -11.95 -5.68
CA GLY A 219 2.20 -11.43 -5.17
C GLY A 219 1.59 -10.46 -6.19
N LEU A 220 0.26 -10.30 -6.14
CA LEU A 220 -0.50 -9.43 -7.03
C LEU A 220 -1.23 -8.31 -6.26
N ALA A 221 -1.35 -8.42 -4.94
CA ALA A 221 -1.91 -7.35 -4.10
C ALA A 221 -1.00 -6.12 -4.13
N ASN A 222 -1.54 -4.91 -4.21
CA ASN A 222 -0.71 -3.73 -3.95
C ASN A 222 -0.44 -3.63 -2.44
N VAL A 223 0.81 -3.41 -2.05
CA VAL A 223 1.22 -3.31 -0.65
C VAL A 223 1.27 -1.86 -0.23
N ILE A 224 0.35 -1.43 0.63
CA ILE A 224 0.34 -0.07 1.16
C ILE A 224 1.10 -0.03 2.48
N HIS A 225 2.06 0.88 2.63
CA HIS A 225 2.79 1.09 3.89
C HIS A 225 2.77 2.57 4.30
N PHE A 226 2.54 2.83 5.59
CA PHE A 226 2.65 4.16 6.16
C PHE A 226 4.03 4.39 6.82
N ILE A 227 4.78 5.37 6.31
CA ILE A 227 6.07 5.77 6.85
C ILE A 227 5.90 6.96 7.80
N GLY A 228 6.02 6.69 9.10
CA GLY A 228 6.08 7.72 10.13
C GLY A 228 6.30 7.12 11.51
N ASP A 229 6.57 7.98 12.49
CA ASP A 229 6.75 7.58 13.88
C ASP A 229 5.40 7.35 14.59
N ALA A 230 4.30 7.92 14.12
CA ALA A 230 2.93 7.68 14.61
C ALA A 230 2.00 7.40 13.41
N LEU A 231 0.68 7.35 13.60
CA LEU A 231 -0.28 7.27 12.49
C LEU A 231 -0.67 8.66 11.98
N PRO A 232 -1.12 8.78 10.71
CA PRO A 232 -1.49 10.08 10.16
C PRO A 232 -2.70 10.65 10.90
N SER A 233 -2.65 11.96 11.17
CA SER A 233 -3.74 12.68 11.85
C SER A 233 -5.05 12.71 11.05
N TYR A 234 -4.97 12.50 9.75
CA TYR A 234 -6.12 12.42 8.84
C TYR A 234 -5.86 11.39 7.74
N MET A 235 -6.85 10.53 7.48
CA MET A 235 -6.84 9.62 6.34
C MET A 235 -8.12 9.80 5.51
N PRO A 236 -8.01 9.94 4.18
CA PRO A 236 -9.18 9.90 3.31
C PRO A 236 -10.02 8.65 3.55
N GLU A 237 -11.34 8.83 3.69
CA GLU A 237 -12.30 7.74 3.92
C GLU A 237 -12.20 6.61 2.88
N ALA A 238 -11.91 6.96 1.63
CA ALA A 238 -11.71 6.00 0.54
C ALA A 238 -10.55 5.02 0.78
N LEU A 239 -9.61 5.36 1.67
CA LEU A 239 -8.44 4.53 2.01
C LEU A 239 -8.63 3.69 3.27
N LEU A 240 -9.56 4.06 4.15
CA LEU A 240 -9.82 3.33 5.40
C LEU A 240 -10.33 1.89 5.17
N LYS A 241 -10.83 1.61 3.96
CA LYS A 241 -11.27 0.28 3.54
C LYS A 241 -10.13 -0.62 3.04
N TYR A 242 -8.92 -0.10 2.85
CA TYR A 242 -7.78 -0.91 2.41
C TYR A 242 -6.84 -1.22 3.58
N PRO A 243 -6.31 -2.45 3.67
CA PRO A 243 -5.29 -2.76 4.65
C PRO A 243 -4.00 -2.01 4.33
N MET A 244 -3.34 -1.54 5.37
CA MET A 244 -2.03 -0.94 5.25
C MET A 244 -1.09 -1.45 6.32
N PHE A 245 0.18 -1.52 5.99
CA PHE A 245 1.24 -1.85 6.91
C PHE A 245 1.68 -0.60 7.66
N ALA A 246 2.03 -0.77 8.93
CA ALA A 246 2.71 0.24 9.73
C ALA A 246 3.53 -0.42 10.84
N LYS A 247 4.35 0.39 11.51
CA LYS A 247 5.08 -0.01 12.72
C LYS A 247 4.15 -0.21 13.92
N VAL A 248 3.10 0.61 14.04
CA VAL A 248 2.24 0.68 15.22
C VAL A 248 0.76 0.74 14.87
N ARG A 249 -0.10 0.29 15.81
CA ARG A 249 -1.57 0.34 15.75
C ARG A 249 -2.11 0.87 17.09
N PRO A 250 -3.14 1.73 17.11
CA PRO A 250 -3.75 2.18 18.36
C PRO A 250 -4.53 1.03 19.01
N LEU A 251 -4.44 0.93 20.32
CA LEU A 251 -5.26 0.04 21.13
C LEU A 251 -6.56 0.77 21.48
N CYS A 252 -7.69 0.20 21.02
CA CYS A 252 -9.03 0.71 21.23
C CYS A 252 -9.85 -0.41 21.87
N GLY A 253 -10.33 -0.19 23.10
CA GLY A 253 -11.22 -1.16 23.75
C GLY A 253 -12.57 -1.23 23.02
N GLU A 254 -13.14 -2.44 22.90
CA GLU A 254 -14.57 -2.63 22.56
C GLU A 254 -15.47 -2.34 23.76
N GLU A 255 -14.94 -2.52 24.98
CA GLU A 255 -15.52 -2.10 26.24
C GLU A 255 -14.49 -1.21 26.94
N LEU A 256 -14.96 -0.11 27.51
CA LEU A 256 -14.17 0.72 28.43
C LEU A 256 -13.52 -0.22 29.45
N ASP A 257 -12.22 -0.09 29.70
CA ASP A 257 -11.69 -0.74 30.91
C ASP A 257 -12.50 -0.22 32.11
N GLU A 258 -12.54 -0.96 33.23
CA GLU A 258 -13.29 -0.54 34.43
C GLU A 258 -12.90 0.87 34.94
N ARG A 259 -11.84 1.48 34.39
CA ARG A 259 -11.31 2.82 34.69
C ARG A 259 -11.70 3.88 33.65
N GLY A 260 -12.51 3.54 32.63
CA GLY A 260 -13.15 4.50 31.73
C GLY A 260 -12.23 5.16 30.69
N TYR A 261 -11.06 4.60 30.43
CA TYR A 261 -10.10 5.23 29.50
C TYR A 261 -10.49 5.01 28.03
N VAL A 262 -10.42 6.09 27.23
CA VAL A 262 -10.60 6.04 25.78
C VAL A 262 -9.42 6.74 25.12
N ASN A 263 -8.54 5.95 24.51
CA ASN A 263 -7.46 6.43 23.65
C ASN A 263 -8.02 7.46 22.66
N SER A 264 -7.46 8.67 22.68
CA SER A 264 -7.97 9.80 21.90
C SER A 264 -7.97 9.54 20.39
N PHE A 265 -7.07 8.68 19.89
CA PHE A 265 -7.05 8.23 18.50
C PHE A 265 -8.24 7.34 18.14
N CYS A 266 -8.86 6.68 19.13
CA CYS A 266 -10.03 5.83 18.95
C CYS A 266 -11.35 6.61 18.96
N LYS A 267 -11.34 7.89 19.35
CA LYS A 267 -12.54 8.77 19.31
C LYS A 267 -12.85 9.30 17.90
N ASN A 268 -11.94 9.12 16.94
CA ASN A 268 -12.08 9.63 15.59
C ASN A 268 -12.74 8.60 14.66
N SER A 269 -13.80 8.99 13.94
CA SER A 269 -14.47 8.14 12.94
C SER A 269 -13.60 7.77 11.74
N GLN A 270 -12.40 8.36 11.62
CA GLN A 270 -11.41 8.09 10.57
C GLN A 270 -10.19 7.30 11.07
N MET A 271 -10.37 6.47 12.10
CA MET A 271 -9.29 5.69 12.69
C MET A 271 -8.68 4.66 11.73
N VAL A 272 -7.36 4.69 11.63
CA VAL A 272 -6.56 3.74 10.83
C VAL A 272 -6.18 2.55 11.72
N GLN A 273 -6.47 1.33 11.23
CA GLN A 273 -6.04 0.09 11.88
C GLN A 273 -5.06 -0.63 10.96
N PRO A 274 -3.74 -0.45 11.11
CA PRO A 274 -2.77 -1.10 10.23
C PRO A 274 -2.52 -2.57 10.60
N ILE A 275 -1.97 -3.31 9.64
CA ILE A 275 -1.26 -4.57 9.84
C ILE A 275 0.15 -4.22 10.36
N ILE A 276 0.57 -4.85 11.46
CA ILE A 276 1.85 -4.54 12.09
C ILE A 276 2.99 -5.38 11.50
N LEU A 277 4.13 -4.75 11.22
CA LEU A 277 5.38 -5.41 10.81
C LEU A 277 6.58 -4.97 11.67
N PRO A 278 7.64 -5.79 11.80
CA PRO A 278 8.83 -5.49 12.61
C PRO A 278 9.80 -4.54 11.90
N LEU A 279 9.29 -3.39 11.46
CA LEU A 279 10.03 -2.40 10.68
C LEU A 279 11.07 -1.66 11.55
N ASN A 280 12.14 -1.20 10.90
CA ASN A 280 13.27 -0.49 11.49
C ASN A 280 13.83 -1.20 12.73
N ARG A 281 14.09 -2.50 12.59
CA ARG A 281 14.41 -3.40 13.70
C ARG A 281 15.56 -2.89 14.59
N LYS A 282 16.59 -2.30 13.98
CA LYS A 282 17.74 -1.76 14.73
C LYS A 282 17.31 -0.65 15.70
N ARG A 283 16.49 0.31 15.26
CA ARG A 283 16.04 1.44 16.08
C ARG A 283 15.18 0.98 17.26
N HIS A 284 14.37 -0.06 17.06
CA HIS A 284 13.36 -0.45 18.05
C HIS A 284 13.77 -1.62 18.96
N TYR A 285 14.65 -2.51 18.50
CA TYR A 285 15.05 -3.70 19.25
C TYR A 285 16.56 -3.77 19.52
N GLY A 286 17.37 -2.93 18.84
CA GLY A 286 18.83 -2.92 18.99
C GLY A 286 19.29 -2.67 20.41
N THR A 287 18.74 -1.67 21.09
CA THR A 287 19.13 -1.33 22.47
C THR A 287 18.86 -2.46 23.46
N ALA A 288 17.83 -3.28 23.24
CA ALA A 288 17.55 -4.43 24.11
C ALA A 288 18.69 -5.48 24.08
N SER A 289 19.40 -5.61 22.96
CA SER A 289 20.56 -6.53 22.88
C SER A 289 21.73 -6.14 23.79
N GLN A 290 21.75 -4.89 24.28
CA GLN A 290 22.82 -4.38 25.14
C GLN A 290 22.53 -4.58 26.64
N VAL A 291 21.31 -5.01 27.02
CA VAL A 291 20.92 -5.20 28.41
C VAL A 291 21.83 -6.18 29.15
N PRO A 292 22.15 -7.39 28.63
CA PRO A 292 22.99 -8.34 29.36
C PRO A 292 24.34 -7.83 29.82
N SER A 293 24.96 -6.96 29.02
CA SER A 293 26.29 -6.41 29.30
C SER A 293 26.26 -5.20 30.23
N ASN A 294 25.09 -4.57 30.41
CA ASN A 294 24.94 -3.29 31.11
C ASN A 294 24.10 -3.37 32.38
N ASP A 295 23.24 -4.39 32.51
CA ASP A 295 22.31 -4.48 33.60
C ASP A 295 22.98 -4.79 34.94
N THR A 296 22.35 -4.31 36.01
CA THR A 296 22.80 -4.50 37.39
C THR A 296 21.96 -5.62 38.03
N PRO A 297 22.54 -6.58 38.78
CA PRO A 297 21.76 -7.57 39.51
C PRO A 297 20.79 -6.93 40.50
N TRP A 298 19.58 -7.51 40.68
CA TRP A 298 18.51 -6.94 41.52
C TRP A 298 18.99 -6.51 42.91
N SER A 299 19.82 -7.33 43.57
CA SER A 299 20.33 -7.07 44.92
C SER A 299 21.19 -5.81 45.04
N LYS A 300 21.75 -5.32 43.92
CA LYS A 300 22.58 -4.10 43.86
C LYS A 300 21.83 -2.90 43.30
N LYS A 301 20.57 -3.06 42.89
CA LYS A 301 19.78 -1.95 42.33
C LYS A 301 19.33 -0.99 43.43
N ILE A 302 19.34 0.29 43.10
CA ILE A 302 18.88 1.40 43.94
C ILE A 302 17.35 1.27 44.11
N PRO A 303 16.82 1.26 45.35
CA PRO A 303 15.39 1.09 45.62
C PRO A 303 14.59 2.38 45.36
N LYS A 304 14.65 2.87 44.11
CA LYS A 304 13.97 4.07 43.63
C LYS A 304 13.46 3.85 42.22
N ALA A 305 12.47 4.64 41.82
CA ALA A 305 12.05 4.78 40.44
C ALA A 305 12.87 5.83 39.71
N ILE A 306 13.20 5.57 38.45
CA ILE A 306 13.93 6.50 37.57
C ILE A 306 13.11 6.80 36.31
N TRP A 307 13.14 8.06 35.89
CA TRP A 307 12.70 8.48 34.56
C TRP A 307 13.54 9.65 34.04
N ARG A 308 13.92 9.58 32.77
CA ARG A 308 14.59 10.65 32.03
C ARG A 308 14.00 10.76 30.62
N GLY A 309 13.55 11.94 30.25
CA GLY A 309 12.94 12.16 28.94
C GLY A 309 12.99 13.61 28.47
N LYS A 310 12.52 13.85 27.25
CA LYS A 310 12.46 15.17 26.64
C LYS A 310 11.28 15.99 27.20
N TYR A 311 11.48 17.29 27.39
CA TYR A 311 10.40 18.24 27.65
C TYR A 311 9.66 18.59 26.34
N GLU A 312 8.33 18.59 26.40
CA GLU A 312 7.45 18.94 25.29
C GLU A 312 6.46 20.00 25.78
N SER A 313 5.97 20.85 24.88
CA SER A 313 4.94 21.83 25.22
C SER A 313 3.69 21.11 25.74
N VAL A 314 3.27 21.45 26.95
CA VAL A 314 2.04 20.96 27.58
C VAL A 314 0.84 21.81 27.19
N ASP A 315 -0.37 21.25 27.30
CA ASP A 315 -1.58 22.00 27.02
C ASP A 315 -1.79 23.08 28.10
N SER A 316 -2.07 24.32 27.66
CA SER A 316 -2.44 25.42 28.55
C SER A 316 -3.68 25.11 29.39
N ALA A 317 -4.55 24.22 28.94
CA ALA A 317 -5.72 23.73 29.67
C ALA A 317 -5.34 22.78 30.82
N PHE A 318 -4.34 21.90 30.63
CA PHE A 318 -3.83 21.03 31.70
C PHE A 318 -3.27 21.87 32.86
N ILE A 319 -2.46 22.89 32.57
CA ILE A 319 -1.90 23.80 33.59
C ILE A 319 -3.00 24.48 34.42
N LYS A 320 -4.16 24.79 33.82
CA LYS A 320 -5.24 25.53 34.48
C LYS A 320 -6.24 24.65 35.23
N HIS A 321 -6.46 23.43 34.76
CA HIS A 321 -7.57 22.59 35.21
C HIS A 321 -7.17 21.16 35.63
N GLY A 322 -5.90 20.78 35.49
CA GLY A 322 -5.41 19.44 35.85
C GLY A 322 -5.88 18.31 34.93
N SER A 323 -6.48 18.62 33.77
CA SER A 323 -7.03 17.62 32.84
C SER A 323 -5.98 17.13 31.86
N ILE A 324 -5.64 15.84 31.91
CA ILE A 324 -4.61 15.22 31.06
C ILE A 324 -5.14 15.05 29.64
N SER A 325 -4.38 15.54 28.67
CA SER A 325 -4.73 15.48 27.25
C SER A 325 -3.85 14.52 26.42
N GLY A 326 -2.71 14.09 26.95
CA GLY A 326 -1.82 13.12 26.31
C GLY A 326 -0.45 12.98 26.97
N SER A 327 0.48 12.33 26.27
CA SER A 327 1.83 12.02 26.76
C SER A 327 2.64 13.22 27.29
N PRO A 328 2.61 14.43 26.68
CA PRO A 328 3.32 15.59 27.24
C PRO A 328 2.85 15.95 28.65
N ASP A 329 1.55 15.95 28.89
CA ASP A 329 0.96 16.27 30.19
C ASP A 329 1.31 15.20 31.24
N MET A 330 1.30 13.92 30.87
CA MET A 330 1.74 12.81 31.73
C MET A 330 3.20 12.94 32.17
N LYS A 331 4.10 13.27 31.23
CA LYS A 331 5.53 13.50 31.54
C LYS A 331 5.71 14.69 32.48
N TYR A 332 4.93 15.76 32.27
CA TYR A 332 4.93 16.91 33.15
C TYR A 332 4.41 16.58 34.54
N ALA A 333 3.29 15.87 34.65
CA ALA A 333 2.73 15.39 35.92
C ALA A 333 3.77 14.58 36.70
N LEU A 334 4.44 13.62 36.03
CA LEU A 334 5.48 12.81 36.67
C LEU A 334 6.62 13.67 37.25
N VAL A 335 7.14 14.63 36.48
CA VAL A 335 8.26 15.45 36.94
C VAL A 335 7.82 16.45 38.01
N SER A 336 6.68 17.12 37.81
CA SER A 336 6.21 18.19 38.71
C SER A 336 5.74 17.66 40.06
N THR A 337 5.03 16.53 40.10
CA THR A 337 4.51 15.94 41.35
C THR A 337 5.62 15.35 42.22
N HIS A 338 6.72 14.88 41.62
CA HIS A 338 7.77 14.14 42.33
C HIS A 338 9.11 14.90 42.46
N LEU A 339 9.13 16.23 42.37
CA LEU A 339 10.37 17.03 42.42
C LEU A 339 11.22 16.80 43.69
N ASN A 340 10.55 16.58 44.82
CA ASN A 340 11.15 16.38 46.14
C ASN A 340 10.97 14.94 46.65
N SER A 341 10.60 14.00 45.78
CA SER A 341 10.35 12.62 46.17
C SER A 341 11.64 11.93 46.62
N SER A 342 11.57 11.18 47.71
CA SER A 342 12.68 10.31 48.12
C SER A 342 12.70 8.98 47.35
N LEU A 343 11.57 8.59 46.76
CA LEU A 343 11.35 7.32 46.06
C LEU A 343 11.43 7.44 44.53
N VAL A 344 11.17 8.62 43.98
CA VAL A 344 11.11 8.85 42.52
C VAL A 344 12.16 9.89 42.11
N ASP A 345 13.01 9.52 41.17
CA ASP A 345 13.94 10.39 40.48
C ASP A 345 13.47 10.59 39.02
N ALA A 346 12.57 11.55 38.80
CA ALA A 346 12.04 11.87 37.47
C ALA A 346 12.39 13.30 37.07
N LYS A 347 13.09 13.47 35.93
CA LYS A 347 13.55 14.77 35.42
C LYS A 347 13.58 14.82 33.91
N PHE A 348 13.39 16.01 33.34
CA PHE A 348 13.65 16.26 31.92
C PHE A 348 15.16 16.33 31.65
N SER A 349 15.63 15.72 30.57
CA SER A 349 17.04 15.82 30.16
C SER A 349 17.35 17.22 29.61
N LYS A 350 18.43 17.85 30.08
CA LYS A 350 18.89 19.16 29.59
C LYS A 350 19.28 19.10 28.10
N HIS A 351 18.36 19.50 27.23
CA HIS A 351 18.59 19.96 25.85
C HIS A 351 17.84 21.31 25.68
N ASN A 352 18.20 22.14 24.69
CA ASN A 352 17.84 23.57 24.52
C ASN A 352 16.32 23.93 24.49
N ASP A 353 15.55 23.56 25.51
CA ASP A 353 14.09 23.70 25.60
C ASP A 353 13.70 24.48 26.87
N ASP A 354 12.53 25.15 26.85
CA ASP A 354 11.98 26.07 27.88
C ASP A 354 11.58 25.40 29.23
N ALA A 355 12.11 24.21 29.56
CA ALA A 355 11.76 23.51 30.80
C ALA A 355 12.28 24.28 32.04
N PRO A 356 11.50 24.37 33.13
CA PRO A 356 11.98 25.01 34.36
C PRO A 356 13.23 24.31 34.91
N GLU A 357 14.26 25.07 35.30
CA GLU A 357 15.57 24.50 35.68
C GLU A 357 15.46 23.41 36.77
N VAL A 358 14.58 23.61 37.76
CA VAL A 358 14.32 22.66 38.86
C VAL A 358 13.77 21.30 38.39
N MET A 359 13.19 21.26 37.19
CA MET A 359 12.61 20.07 36.55
C MET A 359 13.62 19.35 35.64
N THR A 360 14.83 19.88 35.49
CA THR A 360 15.84 19.35 34.57
C THR A 360 16.99 18.64 35.29
N ALA A 361 17.60 17.67 34.60
CA ALA A 361 18.81 16.98 35.03
C ALA A 361 19.69 16.62 33.81
N PRO A 362 20.97 16.24 34.02
CA PRO A 362 21.79 15.68 32.94
C PRO A 362 21.11 14.49 32.26
N TYR A 363 21.43 14.29 30.97
CA TYR A 363 21.06 13.09 30.24
C TYR A 363 21.56 11.84 30.97
N MET A 364 20.76 10.77 30.95
CA MET A 364 21.12 9.48 31.53
C MET A 364 20.93 8.39 30.49
N ASP A 365 21.98 7.60 30.25
CA ASP A 365 21.91 6.50 29.30
C ASP A 365 21.17 5.28 29.88
N MET A 366 21.00 4.24 29.05
CA MET A 366 20.35 3.00 29.48
C MET A 366 21.09 2.36 30.66
N LYS A 367 22.43 2.30 30.64
CA LYS A 367 23.24 1.61 31.65
C LYS A 367 23.08 2.28 33.02
N GLU A 368 22.99 3.59 33.05
CA GLU A 368 22.77 4.35 34.28
C GLU A 368 21.35 4.13 34.82
N GLN A 369 20.32 4.13 33.97
CA GLN A 369 18.94 3.84 34.37
C GLN A 369 18.76 2.41 34.89
N LEU A 370 19.48 1.43 34.32
CA LEU A 370 19.46 0.02 34.77
C LEU A 370 19.99 -0.21 36.19
N LYS A 371 20.57 0.81 36.84
CA LYS A 371 20.97 0.74 38.26
C LYS A 371 19.78 0.84 39.22
N TYR A 372 18.59 1.19 38.75
CA TYR A 372 17.40 1.42 39.58
C TYR A 372 16.46 0.22 39.56
N ARG A 373 15.81 -0.08 40.68
CA ARG A 373 14.84 -1.19 40.79
C ARG A 373 13.61 -0.96 39.92
N TYR A 374 13.16 0.29 39.84
CA TYR A 374 11.93 0.65 39.15
C TYR A 374 12.25 1.60 38.00
N ILE A 375 11.70 1.34 36.81
CA ILE A 375 11.86 2.23 35.66
C ILE A 375 10.48 2.59 35.14
N ILE A 376 10.19 3.88 35.04
CA ILE A 376 8.89 4.35 34.58
C ILE A 376 8.90 4.41 33.05
N SER A 377 7.88 3.85 32.41
CA SER A 377 7.70 3.89 30.96
C SER A 377 6.48 4.73 30.63
N ILE A 378 6.69 5.86 29.95
CA ILE A 378 5.62 6.70 29.40
C ILE A 378 5.77 6.72 27.89
N GLU A 379 4.65 6.57 27.19
CA GLU A 379 4.57 6.62 25.72
C GLU A 379 4.98 8.01 25.18
N GLY A 380 5.40 8.02 23.91
CA GLY A 380 5.80 9.24 23.20
C GLY A 380 4.70 9.69 22.26
N ASN A 381 5.09 9.95 21.01
CA ASN A 381 4.14 10.08 19.89
C ASN A 381 3.42 8.75 19.61
N ASP A 382 4.11 7.64 19.88
CA ASP A 382 3.64 6.26 19.78
C ASP A 382 4.14 5.46 21.00
N VAL A 383 4.62 4.23 20.81
CA VAL A 383 5.21 3.42 21.88
C VAL A 383 6.46 4.06 22.51
N SER A 384 6.70 3.79 23.80
CA SER A 384 7.97 4.15 24.44
C SER A 384 9.14 3.43 23.75
N SER A 385 10.13 4.19 23.30
CA SER A 385 11.36 3.66 22.68
C SER A 385 12.17 2.80 23.65
N GLY A 386 11.96 2.96 24.96
CA GLY A 386 12.70 2.24 25.98
C GLY A 386 12.05 0.97 26.52
N LEU A 387 10.74 0.80 26.32
CA LEU A 387 9.95 -0.26 26.96
C LEU A 387 10.58 -1.66 26.81
N LYS A 388 11.13 -1.99 25.63
CA LYS A 388 11.61 -3.34 25.32
C LYS A 388 12.86 -3.69 26.12
N TRP A 389 13.80 -2.74 26.29
CA TRP A 389 14.99 -2.98 27.10
C TRP A 389 14.68 -2.88 28.59
N MET A 390 13.70 -2.06 28.98
CA MET A 390 13.23 -1.98 30.36
C MET A 390 12.61 -3.31 30.81
N LEU A 391 11.70 -3.88 29.99
CA LEU A 391 11.05 -5.17 30.26
C LEU A 391 12.03 -6.35 30.29
N LEU A 392 13.10 -6.30 29.48
CA LEU A 392 14.16 -7.33 29.44
C LEU A 392 15.12 -7.26 30.63
N SER A 393 15.14 -6.14 31.35
CA SER A 393 16.06 -5.95 32.47
C SER A 393 15.55 -6.61 33.75
N ASN A 394 16.44 -6.76 34.71
CA ASN A 394 16.13 -7.13 36.08
C ASN A 394 15.37 -6.02 36.83
N SER A 395 15.08 -4.87 36.22
CA SER A 395 14.24 -3.83 36.83
C SER A 395 12.76 -4.15 36.62
N VAL A 396 11.89 -3.51 37.41
CA VAL A 396 10.44 -3.61 37.29
C VAL A 396 9.91 -2.36 36.60
N VAL A 397 9.11 -2.56 35.56
CA VAL A 397 8.50 -1.47 34.80
C VAL A 397 7.27 -0.96 35.52
N LEU A 398 7.17 0.36 35.69
CA LEU A 398 5.94 1.06 36.07
C LEU A 398 5.41 1.76 34.81
N ALA A 399 4.17 1.53 34.44
CA ALA A 399 3.60 2.14 33.23
C ALA A 399 2.10 2.43 33.39
N PRO A 400 1.59 3.52 32.79
CA PRO A 400 0.17 3.66 32.57
C PRO A 400 -0.31 2.63 31.55
N THR A 401 -1.63 2.54 31.36
CA THR A 401 -2.23 1.64 30.35
C THR A 401 -1.65 1.97 28.97
N PHE A 402 -1.14 0.96 28.27
CA PHE A 402 -0.59 1.15 26.92
C PHE A 402 -1.69 1.53 25.93
N THR A 403 -1.42 2.54 25.11
CA THR A 403 -2.38 3.04 24.12
C THR A 403 -1.97 2.69 22.69
N TRP A 404 -0.72 2.27 22.51
CA TRP A 404 -0.17 1.85 21.23
C TRP A 404 0.33 0.41 21.29
N GLU A 405 0.26 -0.23 20.14
CA GLU A 405 0.80 -1.55 19.91
C GLU A 405 1.80 -1.55 18.77
N SER A 406 2.88 -2.30 18.94
CA SER A 406 3.91 -2.58 17.95
C SER A 406 4.12 -4.09 17.82
N TRP A 407 5.21 -4.50 17.16
CA TRP A 407 5.62 -5.91 17.11
C TRP A 407 5.83 -6.53 18.49
N ALA A 408 6.05 -5.71 19.53
CA ALA A 408 6.21 -6.19 20.90
C ALA A 408 4.89 -6.61 21.58
N MET A 409 3.75 -6.45 20.91
CA MET A 409 2.43 -6.88 21.41
C MET A 409 2.09 -6.26 22.77
N GLU A 410 2.28 -4.94 22.91
CA GLU A 410 2.00 -4.20 24.14
C GLU A 410 0.59 -4.44 24.69
N GLY A 411 -0.40 -4.68 23.81
CA GLY A 411 -1.77 -5.03 24.21
C GLY A 411 -1.90 -6.37 24.93
N THR A 412 -0.88 -7.24 24.86
CA THR A 412 -0.82 -8.52 25.60
C THR A 412 -0.11 -8.42 26.95
N LEU A 413 0.53 -7.28 27.25
CA LEU A 413 1.18 -7.06 28.54
C LEU A 413 0.14 -6.83 29.62
N GLN A 414 0.03 -7.78 30.54
CA GLN A 414 -0.89 -7.73 31.67
C GLN A 414 -0.32 -6.98 32.90
N PRO A 415 -1.11 -6.11 33.56
CA PRO A 415 -0.72 -5.46 34.81
C PRO A 415 -0.54 -6.50 35.94
N TYR A 416 0.41 -6.26 36.84
CA TYR A 416 0.85 -7.17 37.90
C TYR A 416 1.37 -8.54 37.42
N VAL A 417 1.48 -8.74 36.10
CA VAL A 417 2.11 -9.92 35.49
C VAL A 417 3.41 -9.51 34.81
N HIS A 418 3.41 -8.44 34.02
CA HIS A 418 4.59 -7.96 33.29
C HIS A 418 5.04 -6.55 33.69
N TYR A 419 4.18 -5.77 34.34
CA TYR A 419 4.52 -4.42 34.82
C TYR A 419 3.61 -4.04 35.99
N ILE A 420 3.97 -3.00 36.73
CA ILE A 420 3.14 -2.42 37.79
C ILE A 420 2.36 -1.24 37.19
N PRO A 421 1.01 -1.25 37.24
CA PRO A 421 0.21 -0.18 36.65
C PRO A 421 0.28 1.11 37.50
N ILE A 422 0.44 2.24 36.83
CA ILE A 422 0.35 3.58 37.43
C ILE A 422 -0.74 4.42 36.74
N ASN A 423 -1.25 5.42 37.44
CA ASN A 423 -2.27 6.33 36.91
C ASN A 423 -1.65 7.31 35.91
N GLU A 424 -2.45 7.80 34.95
CA GLU A 424 -1.99 8.79 33.97
C GLU A 424 -1.59 10.12 34.62
N ASP A 425 -2.24 10.48 35.73
CA ASP A 425 -1.92 11.66 36.54
C ASP A 425 -0.72 11.46 37.47
N MET A 426 -0.11 10.27 37.43
CA MET A 426 1.06 9.87 38.22
C MET A 426 0.82 9.91 39.73
N SER A 427 -0.44 10.03 40.17
CA SER A 427 -0.81 10.21 41.58
C SER A 427 -0.41 9.03 42.47
N ASN A 428 -0.41 7.81 41.94
CA ASN A 428 -0.17 6.58 42.69
C ASN A 428 1.25 6.01 42.55
N VAL A 429 2.19 6.73 41.91
CA VAL A 429 3.53 6.18 41.63
C VAL A 429 4.25 5.78 42.91
N GLU A 430 4.21 6.60 43.96
CA GLU A 430 4.88 6.31 45.24
C GLU A 430 4.21 5.16 46.00
N ASP A 431 2.87 5.09 45.98
CA ASP A 431 2.11 3.99 46.57
C ASP A 431 2.44 2.65 45.90
N MET A 432 2.62 2.66 44.57
CA MET A 432 2.99 1.46 43.81
C MET A 432 4.42 1.02 44.08
N ILE A 433 5.35 1.95 44.32
CA ILE A 433 6.71 1.62 44.78
C ILE A 433 6.66 1.02 46.18
N TYR A 434 5.88 1.61 47.10
CA TYR A 434 5.70 1.07 48.45
C TYR A 434 5.11 -0.34 48.41
N TRP A 435 4.05 -0.54 47.62
CA TRP A 435 3.45 -1.86 47.39
C TRP A 435 4.49 -2.87 46.90
N ALA A 436 5.32 -2.50 45.92
CA ALA A 436 6.34 -3.38 45.36
C ALA A 436 7.40 -3.80 46.38
N GLU A 437 7.83 -2.89 47.25
CA GLU A 437 8.78 -3.17 48.33
C GLU A 437 8.16 -4.04 49.45
N GLN A 438 6.85 -3.93 49.70
CA GLN A 438 6.14 -4.81 50.64
C GLN A 438 5.86 -6.21 50.07
N HIS A 439 5.95 -6.39 48.75
CA HIS A 439 5.67 -7.66 48.06
C HIS A 439 6.86 -8.14 47.20
N PRO A 440 8.06 -8.34 47.80
CA PRO A 440 9.28 -8.58 47.03
C PRO A 440 9.23 -9.82 46.13
N GLU A 441 8.54 -10.88 46.55
CA GLU A 441 8.39 -12.10 45.74
C GLU A 441 7.50 -11.88 44.51
N LEU A 442 6.39 -11.13 44.65
CA LEU A 442 5.52 -10.78 43.53
C LEU A 442 6.24 -9.81 42.58
N THR A 443 6.93 -8.81 43.13
CA THR A 443 7.74 -7.83 42.38
C THR A 443 8.83 -8.53 41.56
N ARG A 444 9.54 -9.50 42.15
CA ARG A 444 10.50 -10.33 41.43
C ARG A 444 9.82 -11.12 40.32
N LEU A 445 8.69 -11.76 40.59
CA LEU A 445 7.96 -12.55 39.60
C LEU A 445 7.49 -11.70 38.40
N ILE A 446 7.10 -10.45 38.63
CA ILE A 446 6.75 -9.48 37.57
C ILE A 446 7.96 -9.22 36.67
N SER A 447 9.12 -8.90 37.24
CA SER A 447 10.36 -8.68 36.48
C SER A 447 10.79 -9.93 35.70
N GLU A 448 10.68 -11.12 36.30
CA GLU A 448 11.01 -12.37 35.62
C GLU A 448 10.10 -12.63 34.41
N ARG A 449 8.78 -12.39 34.55
CA ARG A 449 7.81 -12.58 33.46
C ARG A 449 7.98 -11.57 32.33
N SER A 450 8.25 -10.29 32.64
CA SER A 450 8.56 -9.30 31.60
C SER A 450 9.83 -9.65 30.84
N THR A 451 10.85 -10.09 31.58
CA THR A 451 12.14 -10.50 31.01
C THR A 451 11.95 -11.68 30.06
N LEU A 452 11.20 -12.70 30.51
CA LEU A 452 10.89 -13.89 29.74
C LEU A 452 10.06 -13.61 28.49
N PHE A 453 9.14 -12.64 28.54
CA PHE A 453 8.34 -12.22 27.40
C PHE A 453 9.21 -11.63 26.28
N ILE A 454 10.07 -10.66 26.60
CA ILE A 454 10.97 -10.06 25.61
C ILE A 454 12.05 -11.05 25.15
N PHE A 455 12.55 -11.89 26.06
CA PHE A 455 13.44 -12.99 25.71
C PHE A 455 12.81 -13.91 24.67
N ASP A 456 11.57 -14.36 24.88
CA ASP A 456 10.87 -15.23 23.93
C ASP A 456 10.56 -14.57 22.59
N LEU A 457 10.30 -13.27 22.60
CA LEU A 457 10.04 -12.50 21.38
C LEU A 457 11.29 -12.32 20.53
N LEU A 458 12.43 -11.98 21.15
CA LEU A 458 13.60 -11.47 20.42
C LEU A 458 14.81 -12.40 20.43
N PHE A 459 14.96 -13.25 21.46
CA PHE A 459 16.24 -13.87 21.78
C PHE A 459 16.19 -15.39 21.98
N HIS A 460 15.02 -15.97 22.25
CA HIS A 460 14.86 -17.42 22.33
C HIS A 460 15.35 -18.07 21.03
N PRO A 461 15.97 -19.28 21.05
CA PRO A 461 16.53 -19.92 19.85
C PRO A 461 15.54 -20.01 18.66
N ASP A 462 14.26 -20.20 18.96
CA ASP A 462 13.18 -20.26 17.96
C ASP A 462 12.67 -18.89 17.48
N ALA A 463 12.93 -17.79 18.20
CA ALA A 463 12.31 -16.48 17.97
C ALA A 463 12.44 -15.98 16.53
N ILE A 464 13.56 -16.30 15.88
CA ILE A 464 13.92 -15.80 14.55
C ILE A 464 13.26 -16.64 13.47
N ARG A 465 13.26 -17.95 13.67
CA ARG A 465 12.53 -18.88 12.80
C ARG A 465 11.06 -18.52 12.83
N ASP A 466 10.55 -18.23 14.01
CA ASP A 466 9.19 -17.78 14.25
C ASP A 466 8.89 -16.44 13.59
N GLU A 467 9.71 -15.41 13.78
CA GLU A 467 9.57 -14.11 13.11
C GLU A 467 9.48 -14.27 11.59
N ARG A 468 10.39 -15.04 10.99
CA ARG A 468 10.35 -15.35 9.55
C ARG A 468 9.03 -16.00 9.14
N ARG A 469 8.56 -16.99 9.91
CA ARG A 469 7.30 -17.70 9.63
C ARG A 469 6.08 -16.79 9.80
N VAL A 470 6.08 -15.91 10.79
CA VAL A 470 5.01 -14.92 11.00
C VAL A 470 4.96 -13.96 9.81
N VAL A 471 6.08 -13.38 9.38
CA VAL A 471 6.09 -12.44 8.24
C VAL A 471 5.69 -13.16 6.94
N GLN A 472 6.18 -14.38 6.70
CA GLN A 472 5.73 -15.22 5.57
C GLN A 472 4.22 -15.47 5.61
N GLY A 473 3.69 -15.87 6.76
CA GLY A 473 2.26 -16.16 6.93
C GLY A 473 1.39 -14.91 6.78
N ILE A 474 1.82 -13.75 7.29
CA ILE A 474 1.15 -12.47 7.04
C ILE A 474 1.06 -12.22 5.53
N MET A 475 2.15 -12.39 4.78
CA MET A 475 2.15 -12.15 3.33
C MET A 475 1.32 -13.19 2.56
N GLU A 476 1.33 -14.46 2.97
CA GLU A 476 0.47 -15.50 2.37
C GLU A 476 -1.01 -15.20 2.59
N VAL A 477 -1.43 -14.87 3.82
CA VAL A 477 -2.82 -14.48 4.10
C VAL A 477 -3.18 -13.17 3.37
N TYR A 478 -2.26 -12.22 3.31
CA TYR A 478 -2.46 -10.95 2.60
C TYR A 478 -2.73 -11.17 1.11
N GLU A 479 -1.92 -11.96 0.41
CA GLU A 479 -2.16 -12.27 -1.01
C GLU A 479 -3.44 -13.05 -1.24
N ASN A 480 -3.77 -13.99 -0.36
CA ASN A 480 -5.02 -14.74 -0.44
C ASN A 480 -6.25 -13.84 -0.34
N ASN A 481 -6.19 -12.83 0.53
CA ASN A 481 -7.32 -11.95 0.81
C ASN A 481 -7.44 -10.76 -0.15
N TYR A 482 -6.30 -10.26 -0.64
CA TYR A 482 -6.22 -8.94 -1.30
C TYR A 482 -5.61 -9.00 -2.70
N GLY A 483 -4.91 -10.08 -3.02
CA GLY A 483 -4.30 -10.32 -4.32
C GLY A 483 -5.34 -10.73 -5.36
N GLN A 484 -5.01 -10.54 -6.63
CA GLN A 484 -5.85 -11.06 -7.69
C GLN A 484 -5.84 -12.57 -7.61
N SER A 485 -7.02 -13.19 -7.45
CA SER A 485 -7.09 -14.65 -7.47
C SER A 485 -6.48 -15.13 -8.78
N VAL A 486 -5.38 -15.87 -8.68
CA VAL A 486 -4.77 -16.57 -9.81
C VAL A 486 -5.82 -17.50 -10.44
N THR A 487 -6.88 -17.89 -9.71
CA THR A 487 -7.96 -18.71 -10.27
C THR A 487 -8.95 -17.94 -11.15
N SER A 488 -8.93 -16.60 -11.13
CA SER A 488 -9.61 -15.80 -12.18
C SER A 488 -8.79 -15.71 -13.48
N SER A 489 -7.50 -16.10 -13.44
CA SER A 489 -6.83 -16.61 -14.62
C SER A 489 -7.21 -18.09 -14.80
N VAL A 490 -8.41 -18.27 -15.36
CA VAL A 490 -8.83 -19.42 -16.18
C VAL A 490 -8.19 -20.77 -15.79
N ASN A 491 -8.95 -21.60 -15.05
CA ASN A 491 -8.78 -23.06 -14.98
C ASN A 491 -8.83 -23.68 -16.40
N GLY A 492 -7.74 -23.54 -17.14
CA GLY A 492 -7.55 -24.03 -18.47
C GLY A 492 -6.06 -23.98 -18.77
N ASN A 493 -5.32 -24.93 -18.21
CA ASN A 493 -3.97 -25.22 -18.66
C ASN A 493 -4.06 -25.50 -20.16
N ILE A 494 -3.58 -24.58 -21.00
CA ILE A 494 -3.16 -24.94 -22.35
C ILE A 494 -1.92 -25.80 -22.12
N GLY A 495 -2.07 -27.13 -22.20
CA GLY A 495 -0.94 -28.03 -22.06
C GLY A 495 0.06 -27.75 -23.16
N PHE A 496 1.19 -27.14 -22.82
CA PHE A 496 2.33 -26.99 -23.72
C PHE A 496 3.14 -28.31 -23.68
N ILE A 497 3.41 -28.90 -24.84
CA ILE A 497 4.06 -30.21 -25.00
C ILE A 497 5.59 -30.08 -24.85
N SER A 498 6.15 -28.89 -25.08
CA SER A 498 7.58 -28.64 -24.93
C SER A 498 8.00 -28.56 -23.45
N ASN A 499 8.58 -29.66 -22.97
CA ASN A 499 9.24 -29.79 -21.66
C ASN A 499 10.56 -29.00 -21.55
N GLU A 500 10.91 -28.12 -22.50
CA GLU A 500 12.06 -27.23 -22.35
C GLU A 500 11.66 -26.05 -21.47
N GLN A 501 11.91 -26.22 -20.17
CA GLN A 501 11.72 -25.29 -19.06
C GLN A 501 12.60 -24.02 -19.17
N ALA A 502 12.64 -23.35 -20.33
CA ALA A 502 13.18 -22.01 -20.41
C ALA A 502 12.23 -21.07 -19.67
N GLY A 503 12.71 -20.44 -18.59
CA GLY A 503 11.91 -19.47 -17.83
C GLY A 503 11.41 -18.33 -18.73
N ARG A 504 10.25 -17.73 -18.42
CA ARG A 504 9.63 -16.65 -19.22
C ARG A 504 10.64 -15.60 -19.72
N SER A 505 11.57 -15.18 -18.87
CA SER A 505 12.61 -14.20 -19.22
C SER A 505 13.56 -14.59 -20.35
N GLN A 506 13.71 -15.90 -20.65
CA GLN A 506 14.54 -16.39 -21.75
C GLN A 506 13.79 -16.43 -23.08
N ARG A 507 12.45 -16.45 -23.02
CA ARG A 507 11.58 -16.66 -24.18
C ARG A 507 10.63 -15.49 -24.46
N PHE A 508 10.57 -14.50 -23.57
CA PHE A 508 9.73 -13.33 -23.69
C PHE A 508 10.46 -12.07 -23.17
N PRO A 509 10.37 -10.93 -23.88
CA PRO A 509 11.10 -9.72 -23.50
C PRO A 509 10.79 -9.21 -22.09
N GLY A 510 11.77 -8.60 -21.44
CA GLY A 510 11.60 -7.95 -20.13
C GLY A 510 10.85 -6.62 -20.21
N VAL A 511 10.54 -6.01 -19.06
CA VAL A 511 9.91 -4.68 -19.02
C VAL A 511 10.74 -3.64 -19.79
N GLU A 512 12.04 -3.58 -19.54
CA GLU A 512 12.87 -2.52 -20.12
C GLU A 512 13.13 -2.69 -21.61
N GLU A 513 13.26 -3.94 -22.08
CA GLU A 513 13.34 -4.24 -23.50
C GLU A 513 12.06 -3.81 -24.23
N ARG A 514 10.89 -3.97 -23.59
CA ARG A 514 9.61 -3.49 -24.13
C ARG A 514 9.46 -1.98 -24.08
N VAL A 515 9.93 -1.32 -23.03
CA VAL A 515 9.96 0.16 -22.96
C VAL A 515 10.81 0.71 -24.09
N GLN A 516 12.02 0.18 -24.29
CA GLN A 516 12.91 0.54 -25.40
C GLN A 516 12.24 0.31 -26.76
N TYR A 517 11.64 -0.86 -26.94
CA TYR A 517 10.93 -1.20 -28.17
C TYR A 517 9.77 -0.22 -28.43
N TYR A 518 8.89 0.03 -27.45
CA TYR A 518 7.74 0.92 -27.64
C TYR A 518 8.16 2.37 -27.86
N MET A 519 9.17 2.88 -27.17
CA MET A 519 9.64 4.27 -27.34
C MET A 519 10.48 4.48 -28.60
N GLY A 520 11.11 3.42 -29.12
CA GLY A 520 11.98 3.52 -30.30
C GLY A 520 13.07 4.58 -30.11
N LYS A 521 13.23 5.47 -31.10
CA LYS A 521 14.24 6.54 -31.07
C LYS A 521 14.09 7.54 -29.92
N TRP A 522 12.90 7.65 -29.30
CA TRP A 522 12.63 8.58 -28.20
C TRP A 522 13.07 8.07 -26.83
N HIS A 523 13.61 6.86 -26.74
CA HIS A 523 14.09 6.30 -25.48
C HIS A 523 15.33 7.02 -24.93
N GLU A 524 16.27 7.46 -25.77
CA GLU A 524 17.63 7.87 -25.35
C GLU A 524 17.92 9.39 -25.36
N HIS A 525 16.90 10.25 -25.37
CA HIS A 525 17.01 11.73 -25.43
C HIS A 525 18.17 12.28 -26.31
N LYS A 526 18.07 12.03 -27.61
CA LYS A 526 19.08 12.50 -28.59
C LYS A 526 18.73 13.81 -29.27
N VAL A 527 17.58 14.42 -28.96
CA VAL A 527 17.03 15.58 -29.69
C VAL A 527 16.47 16.62 -28.71
N SER A 528 16.82 17.89 -28.91
CA SER A 528 16.37 19.05 -28.12
C SER A 528 14.97 19.51 -28.54
N ILE A 529 13.94 18.69 -28.30
CA ILE A 529 12.53 19.04 -28.55
C ILE A 529 11.83 19.32 -27.23
N SER A 530 11.13 20.46 -27.15
CA SER A 530 10.29 20.87 -26.02
C SER A 530 8.82 20.65 -26.36
N MET A 531 8.06 20.05 -25.43
CA MET A 531 6.61 19.85 -25.55
C MET A 531 5.85 20.70 -24.53
N LYS A 532 6.34 21.92 -24.25
CA LYS A 532 5.61 22.86 -23.38
C LYS A 532 4.27 23.19 -24.01
N ARG A 533 3.30 23.50 -23.14
CA ARG A 533 1.96 23.88 -23.58
C ARG A 533 1.98 25.07 -24.54
N GLU A 534 2.84 26.05 -24.31
CA GLU A 534 3.02 27.23 -25.17
C GLU A 534 3.52 26.84 -26.57
N ASP A 535 4.43 25.86 -26.66
CA ASP A 535 5.01 25.37 -27.91
C ASP A 535 3.98 24.58 -28.74
N VAL A 536 3.04 23.89 -28.08
CA VAL A 536 2.02 23.01 -28.69
C VAL A 536 0.71 23.77 -29.01
N VAL A 537 0.51 24.99 -28.49
CA VAL A 537 -0.70 25.80 -28.76
C VAL A 537 -0.88 26.13 -30.25
N HIS A 538 0.20 26.18 -31.04
CA HIS A 538 0.12 26.36 -32.49
C HIS A 538 -0.43 25.13 -33.24
N LEU A 539 -0.40 23.95 -32.62
CA LEU A 539 -1.04 22.73 -33.14
C LEU A 539 -2.56 22.71 -32.86
N ASN A 540 -3.04 23.58 -31.96
CA ASN A 540 -4.42 23.62 -31.48
C ASN A 540 -5.43 24.05 -32.56
N SER A 541 -5.00 24.75 -33.62
CA SER A 541 -5.84 25.10 -34.78
C SER A 541 -6.24 23.87 -35.63
N VAL A 542 -5.56 22.74 -35.45
CA VAL A 542 -5.83 21.46 -36.15
C VAL A 542 -6.71 20.53 -35.30
N VAL A 543 -6.77 20.72 -33.98
CA VAL A 543 -7.19 19.69 -33.00
C VAL A 543 -8.59 19.94 -32.40
N MET A 544 -9.11 21.16 -32.44
CA MET A 544 -10.38 21.55 -31.79
C MET A 544 -11.54 21.82 -32.76
N ALA A 545 -11.44 21.40 -34.02
CA ALA A 545 -12.63 21.33 -34.87
C ALA A 545 -13.48 20.13 -34.41
N ASN A 546 -14.82 20.25 -34.45
CA ASN A 546 -15.76 19.18 -34.07
C ASN A 546 -15.60 17.85 -34.85
N HIS A 547 -14.59 17.73 -35.72
CA HIS A 547 -14.25 16.56 -36.53
C HIS A 547 -12.71 16.36 -36.51
N VAL A 548 -12.21 15.50 -35.62
CA VAL A 548 -10.83 15.00 -35.70
C VAL A 548 -10.83 13.93 -36.79
N GLY A 549 -10.10 14.16 -37.89
CA GLY A 549 -9.96 13.17 -38.96
C GLY A 549 -9.33 11.88 -38.44
N LYS A 550 -9.58 10.75 -39.14
CA LYS A 550 -9.12 9.41 -38.72
C LYS A 550 -7.62 9.35 -38.43
N ASP A 551 -6.82 10.26 -39.00
CA ASP A 551 -5.34 10.30 -38.95
C ASP A 551 -4.78 11.63 -38.41
N SER A 552 -5.58 12.41 -37.67
CA SER A 552 -5.17 13.73 -37.16
C SER A 552 -4.56 13.65 -35.75
N PRO A 553 -3.53 14.46 -35.43
CA PRO A 553 -3.05 14.61 -34.06
C PRO A 553 -4.18 15.05 -33.13
N PHE A 554 -4.16 14.55 -31.91
CA PHE A 554 -5.09 14.81 -30.84
C PHE A 554 -4.32 15.19 -29.57
N ILE A 555 -4.62 16.35 -29.01
CA ILE A 555 -4.02 16.78 -27.74
C ILE A 555 -4.70 16.04 -26.60
N ALA A 556 -3.95 15.19 -25.93
CA ALA A 556 -4.41 14.44 -24.79
C ALA A 556 -3.89 15.04 -23.51
N SER A 557 -4.80 15.44 -22.65
CA SER A 557 -4.55 15.73 -21.25
C SER A 557 -5.66 15.08 -20.43
N GLY A 558 -5.46 14.85 -19.13
CA GLY A 558 -6.53 14.30 -18.28
C GLY A 558 -7.83 15.10 -18.42
N TYR A 559 -7.74 16.42 -18.51
CA TYR A 559 -8.88 17.29 -18.80
C TYR A 559 -9.50 17.02 -20.19
N VAL A 560 -8.71 17.05 -21.27
CA VAL A 560 -9.25 16.89 -22.64
C VAL A 560 -9.82 15.49 -22.87
N LEU A 561 -9.15 14.45 -22.36
CA LEU A 561 -9.62 13.07 -22.42
C LEU A 561 -10.91 12.89 -21.61
N SER A 562 -11.02 13.51 -20.43
CA SER A 562 -12.26 13.44 -19.65
C SER A 562 -13.44 14.08 -20.40
N GLN A 563 -13.21 15.22 -21.07
CA GLN A 563 -14.23 15.88 -21.90
C GLN A 563 -14.61 15.03 -23.11
N CYS A 564 -13.61 14.51 -23.82
CA CYS A 564 -13.80 13.62 -24.96
C CYS A 564 -14.52 12.32 -24.57
N ALA A 565 -14.26 11.79 -23.37
CA ALA A 565 -14.97 10.63 -22.85
C ALA A 565 -16.40 10.95 -22.39
N HIS A 566 -16.68 12.17 -21.91
CA HIS A 566 -17.93 12.50 -21.21
C HIS A 566 -18.91 13.51 -21.85
N ALA A 567 -18.58 14.27 -22.88
CA ALA A 567 -19.45 15.37 -23.30
C ALA A 567 -20.11 15.17 -24.67
N ASN A 568 -21.45 15.11 -24.67
CA ASN A 568 -22.41 15.42 -25.75
C ASN A 568 -22.21 14.72 -27.13
N ARG A 569 -23.27 14.66 -27.96
CA ARG A 569 -23.28 13.91 -29.25
C ARG A 569 -22.32 14.43 -30.35
N THR A 570 -21.34 15.28 -30.03
CA THR A 570 -20.46 15.94 -31.01
C THR A 570 -19.25 15.12 -31.43
N HIS A 571 -18.72 14.22 -30.58
CA HIS A 571 -17.59 13.35 -30.92
C HIS A 571 -18.05 11.97 -31.41
N ILE A 572 -17.41 11.45 -32.47
CA ILE A 572 -17.67 10.11 -33.00
C ILE A 572 -17.41 9.04 -31.92
N GLU A 573 -18.21 7.96 -31.93
CA GLU A 573 -18.18 6.91 -30.91
C GLU A 573 -16.80 6.29 -30.70
N TYR A 574 -16.06 6.07 -31.79
CA TYR A 574 -14.72 5.50 -31.75
C TYR A 574 -13.71 6.39 -31.01
N LEU A 575 -13.79 7.72 -31.17
CA LEU A 575 -12.95 8.67 -30.47
C LEU A 575 -13.31 8.74 -28.97
N ARG A 576 -14.61 8.71 -28.63
CA ARG A 576 -15.07 8.66 -27.22
C ARG A 576 -14.53 7.43 -26.51
N ARG A 577 -14.55 6.28 -27.21
CA ARG A 577 -14.01 5.02 -26.72
C ARG A 577 -12.49 5.10 -26.51
N LEU A 578 -11.74 5.61 -27.48
CA LEU A 578 -10.30 5.86 -27.33
C LEU A 578 -10.03 6.71 -26.10
N CYS A 579 -10.73 7.84 -25.94
CA CYS A 579 -10.54 8.73 -24.81
C CYS A 579 -10.85 8.08 -23.47
N SER A 580 -11.92 7.27 -23.39
CA SER A 580 -12.28 6.51 -22.19
C SER A 580 -11.23 5.46 -21.83
N GLU A 581 -10.67 4.76 -22.83
CA GLU A 581 -9.64 3.73 -22.64
C GLU A 581 -8.26 4.32 -22.34
N ALA A 582 -7.94 5.48 -22.91
CA ALA A 582 -6.70 6.22 -22.67
C ALA A 582 -6.71 6.91 -21.29
N LEU A 583 -7.90 7.28 -20.78
CA LEU A 583 -8.05 8.06 -19.56
C LEU A 583 -7.18 7.51 -18.41
N PRO A 584 -7.22 6.24 -17.99
CA PRO A 584 -6.43 5.77 -16.85
C PRO A 584 -4.90 5.99 -16.96
N TYR A 585 -4.37 6.14 -18.17
CA TYR A 585 -2.93 6.25 -18.40
C TYR A 585 -2.44 7.68 -18.65
N PHE A 586 -3.35 8.61 -18.95
CA PHE A 586 -3.07 10.01 -19.26
C PHE A 586 -3.82 10.99 -18.33
N ASP A 587 -4.84 10.49 -17.63
CA ASP A 587 -5.54 11.12 -16.53
C ASP A 587 -4.71 10.92 -15.26
N ASP A 588 -3.56 11.56 -15.26
CA ASP A 588 -2.78 11.75 -14.05
C ASP A 588 -3.45 12.81 -13.18
N ARG A 589 -4.65 12.53 -12.65
CA ARG A 589 -5.48 13.46 -11.88
C ARG A 589 -4.88 13.84 -10.51
N ASN A 590 -3.75 14.53 -10.54
CA ASN A 590 -3.20 15.32 -9.46
C ASN A 590 -4.24 16.35 -9.06
N THR A 591 -5.10 15.99 -8.11
CA THR A 591 -6.18 16.85 -7.66
C THR A 591 -5.93 17.23 -6.22
N ALA A 592 -5.79 18.52 -5.94
CA ALA A 592 -5.87 19.02 -4.57
C ALA A 592 -7.28 19.54 -4.30
N ASP A 593 -7.82 19.20 -3.14
CA ASP A 593 -8.97 19.90 -2.58
C ASP A 593 -8.45 21.19 -1.93
N LEU A 594 -8.54 22.31 -2.65
CA LEU A 594 -8.16 23.62 -2.13
C LEU A 594 -9.38 24.32 -1.53
N LYS A 595 -9.24 24.81 -0.29
CA LYS A 595 -10.21 25.77 0.27
C LYS A 595 -10.33 26.96 -0.68
N SER A 596 -11.55 27.42 -0.97
CA SER A 596 -11.84 28.50 -1.93
C SER A 596 -10.99 29.77 -1.74
N ASN A 597 -10.67 30.14 -0.51
CA ASN A 597 -9.78 31.28 -0.20
C ASN A 597 -8.30 31.00 -0.53
N SER A 598 -7.82 29.77 -0.37
CA SER A 598 -6.46 29.37 -0.76
C SER A 598 -6.31 29.34 -2.29
N PHE A 599 -7.34 28.88 -3.01
CA PHE A 599 -7.37 28.92 -4.48
C PHE A 599 -7.28 30.35 -5.02
N LYS A 600 -8.09 31.28 -4.48
CA LYS A 600 -8.05 32.71 -4.87
C LYS A 600 -6.69 33.37 -4.62
N ARG A 601 -6.00 32.99 -3.53
CA ARG A 601 -4.62 33.45 -3.24
C ARG A 601 -3.59 32.85 -4.20
N LEU A 602 -3.74 31.57 -4.54
CA LEU A 602 -2.86 30.88 -5.48
C LEU A 602 -2.95 31.48 -6.89
N LEU A 603 -4.15 31.77 -7.39
CA LEU A 603 -4.38 32.46 -8.67
C LEU A 603 -3.72 33.84 -8.72
N LYS A 604 -3.65 34.55 -7.58
CA LYS A 604 -2.95 35.84 -7.48
C LYS A 604 -1.43 35.70 -7.43
N ALA A 605 -0.90 34.55 -7.03
CA ALA A 605 0.52 34.28 -7.08
C ALA A 605 0.93 33.89 -8.50
N LYS A 606 2.08 34.40 -8.98
CA LYS A 606 2.69 34.04 -10.30
C LYS A 606 2.95 32.53 -10.50
N LYS A 607 2.73 31.68 -9.49
CA LYS A 607 2.92 30.22 -9.50
C LYS A 607 1.69 29.42 -9.99
N SER A 608 0.64 30.06 -10.51
CA SER A 608 -0.64 29.41 -10.86
C SER A 608 -0.81 29.00 -12.34
N GLY A 609 0.20 29.22 -13.19
CA GLY A 609 0.10 29.20 -14.66
C GLY A 609 -0.38 27.91 -15.36
N GLY A 610 -0.70 26.83 -14.63
CA GLY A 610 -1.20 25.57 -15.18
C GLY A 610 -2.43 24.98 -14.49
N MET A 611 -2.96 25.61 -13.44
CA MET A 611 -4.01 25.03 -12.60
C MET A 611 -5.42 25.18 -13.19
N LYS A 612 -6.17 24.08 -13.32
CA LYS A 612 -7.57 24.07 -13.83
C LYS A 612 -8.54 23.43 -12.85
N LEU A 613 -9.82 23.78 -12.93
CA LEU A 613 -10.86 23.11 -12.15
C LEU A 613 -11.11 21.70 -12.69
N ALA A 614 -11.21 20.71 -11.81
CA ALA A 614 -11.70 19.40 -12.17
C ALA A 614 -13.22 19.47 -12.42
N LEU A 615 -13.72 18.70 -13.40
CA LEU A 615 -15.12 18.76 -13.86
C LEU A 615 -16.16 18.39 -12.80
N HIS A 616 -15.75 17.69 -11.73
CA HIS A 616 -16.63 17.14 -10.70
C HIS A 616 -16.09 17.38 -9.28
N SER A 617 -15.87 18.65 -8.91
CA SER A 617 -15.60 19.00 -7.51
C SER A 617 -16.82 18.64 -6.65
N SER A 618 -16.66 17.67 -5.75
CA SER A 618 -17.68 17.30 -4.77
C SER A 618 -17.81 18.36 -3.69
N TRP A 619 -19.04 18.72 -3.36
CA TRP A 619 -19.38 19.53 -2.19
C TRP A 619 -19.11 18.70 -0.92
N ARG A 620 -18.39 19.25 0.06
CA ARG A 620 -18.30 18.67 1.41
C ARG A 620 -18.79 19.68 2.43
N SER A 621 -19.67 19.26 3.33
CA SER A 621 -20.02 20.00 4.54
C SER A 621 -19.12 19.54 5.67
N ASP A 622 -18.18 20.36 6.11
CA ASP A 622 -17.63 20.25 7.46
C ASP A 622 -18.68 20.78 8.43
N GLY A 623 -19.04 20.01 9.47
CA GLY A 623 -20.16 20.23 10.39
C GLY A 623 -20.16 21.54 11.21
N ALA A 624 -19.39 22.55 10.82
CA ALA A 624 -19.38 23.89 11.38
C ALA A 624 -19.68 25.00 10.34
N SER A 625 -19.75 24.72 9.03
CA SER A 625 -20.24 25.64 7.96
C SER A 625 -20.02 25.00 6.58
N SER A 626 -20.88 25.26 5.59
CA SER A 626 -20.63 24.83 4.20
C SER A 626 -19.44 25.60 3.62
N LYS A 627 -18.22 25.04 3.64
CA LYS A 627 -17.04 25.68 3.03
C LYS A 627 -16.73 25.07 1.67
N GLU A 628 -16.73 25.92 0.65
CA GLU A 628 -16.43 25.57 -0.74
C GLU A 628 -14.99 25.04 -0.88
N SER A 629 -14.84 23.73 -1.09
CA SER A 629 -13.59 23.10 -1.56
C SER A 629 -13.62 22.96 -3.08
N LYS A 630 -12.66 23.58 -3.77
CA LYS A 630 -12.50 23.43 -5.22
C LYS A 630 -11.45 22.38 -5.49
N ARG A 631 -11.81 21.36 -6.27
CA ARG A 631 -10.85 20.37 -6.75
C ARG A 631 -10.11 20.94 -7.95
N VAL A 632 -8.79 21.06 -7.84
CA VAL A 632 -7.93 21.69 -8.83
C VAL A 632 -6.93 20.68 -9.37
N LEU A 633 -6.83 20.58 -10.70
CA LEU A 633 -5.80 19.83 -11.42
C LEU A 633 -4.45 20.53 -11.19
N LEU A 634 -3.54 19.89 -10.45
CA LEU A 634 -2.17 20.35 -10.20
C LEU A 634 -1.22 19.99 -11.36
N ASP A 635 -1.59 18.99 -12.16
CA ASP A 635 -0.88 18.59 -13.37
C ASP A 635 -1.91 18.28 -14.47
N ASP A 636 -1.79 18.97 -15.60
CA ASP A 636 -2.58 18.78 -16.83
C ASP A 636 -1.60 18.63 -17.99
N SER A 637 -0.51 17.87 -17.78
CA SER A 637 0.55 17.70 -18.79
C SER A 637 -0.03 17.28 -20.13
N VAL A 638 0.26 18.07 -21.14
CA VAL A 638 -0.24 17.88 -22.49
C VAL A 638 0.63 16.85 -23.19
N LYS A 639 0.00 15.82 -23.74
CA LYS A 639 0.61 14.80 -24.59
C LYS A 639 0.00 14.88 -25.98
N ILE A 640 0.75 14.47 -27.00
CA ILE A 640 0.24 14.39 -28.37
C ILE A 640 -0.06 12.94 -28.69
N ILE A 641 -1.35 12.61 -28.79
CA ILE A 641 -1.83 11.32 -29.28
C ILE A 641 -2.05 11.44 -30.79
N THR A 642 -1.72 10.43 -31.56
CA THR A 642 -2.27 10.23 -32.90
C THR A 642 -3.09 8.97 -32.92
N PHE A 643 -4.14 9.01 -33.71
CA PHE A 643 -5.10 7.95 -33.93
C PHE A 643 -5.19 7.81 -35.43
N GLY A 644 -5.24 6.57 -35.95
CA GLY A 644 -5.22 6.25 -37.38
C GLY A 644 -3.84 6.01 -37.99
N VAL A 645 -3.81 6.01 -39.32
CA VAL A 645 -2.68 5.74 -40.21
C VAL A 645 -1.93 7.05 -40.47
N THR A 646 -1.20 7.57 -39.49
CA THR A 646 -0.27 8.66 -39.78
C THR A 646 0.97 8.09 -40.48
N ARG A 647 0.90 7.93 -41.80
CA ARG A 647 2.06 7.53 -42.63
C ARG A 647 3.25 8.51 -42.58
N GLN A 648 3.11 9.64 -41.86
CA GLN A 648 4.08 10.74 -41.85
C GLN A 648 4.06 11.53 -40.52
N ASN A 649 4.96 11.25 -39.59
CA ASN A 649 5.33 12.19 -38.52
C ASN A 649 6.33 13.25 -39.06
N LYS A 650 5.85 14.07 -40.01
CA LYS A 650 6.62 15.17 -40.63
C LYS A 650 7.11 16.21 -39.62
N ALA A 651 6.46 16.30 -38.46
CA ALA A 651 6.79 17.25 -37.41
C ALA A 651 7.96 16.80 -36.51
N ASN A 652 8.43 15.55 -36.65
CA ASN A 652 9.46 14.95 -35.80
C ASN A 652 9.14 15.14 -34.29
N LEU A 653 7.89 14.87 -33.90
CA LEU A 653 7.44 14.99 -32.51
C LEU A 653 7.32 13.60 -31.87
N PRO A 654 7.48 13.47 -30.53
CA PRO A 654 7.22 12.21 -29.84
C PRO A 654 5.70 11.98 -29.77
N ILE A 655 5.15 11.27 -30.76
CA ILE A 655 3.70 11.04 -30.90
C ILE A 655 3.36 9.61 -30.47
N PHE A 656 2.24 9.44 -29.75
CA PHE A 656 1.73 8.13 -29.34
C PHE A 656 0.74 7.54 -30.36
N SER A 657 0.94 6.30 -30.79
CA SER A 657 0.07 5.58 -31.76
C SER A 657 -0.11 4.11 -31.35
N PRO A 658 -1.22 3.43 -31.73
CA PRO A 658 -1.38 1.98 -31.53
C PRO A 658 -0.32 1.12 -32.25
N TRP A 659 0.26 1.62 -33.33
CA TRP A 659 1.24 0.90 -34.16
C TRP A 659 2.13 1.88 -34.93
N ARG A 660 3.22 1.38 -35.52
CA ARG A 660 4.13 2.08 -36.46
C ARG A 660 4.65 1.13 -37.55
N GLU A 661 5.24 1.65 -38.63
CA GLU A 661 5.90 0.80 -39.62
C GLU A 661 7.24 0.24 -39.09
N ALA A 662 7.61 -0.96 -39.52
CA ALA A 662 8.87 -1.58 -39.14
C ALA A 662 10.04 -0.82 -39.80
N GLY A 663 11.01 -0.39 -38.99
CA GLY A 663 12.09 0.47 -39.46
C GLY A 663 11.72 1.95 -39.57
N ASP A 664 10.59 2.37 -38.99
CA ASP A 664 10.16 3.76 -38.95
C ASP A 664 11.17 4.68 -38.21
N ASP A 665 11.96 5.43 -38.98
CA ASP A 665 12.85 6.50 -38.49
C ASP A 665 12.08 7.73 -37.98
N LEU A 666 10.76 7.82 -38.20
CA LEU A 666 9.94 8.97 -37.83
C LEU A 666 9.64 9.03 -36.32
N GLY A 667 9.89 7.95 -35.59
CA GLY A 667 9.78 7.88 -34.13
C GLY A 667 8.36 7.97 -33.64
N ILE A 668 7.58 6.93 -33.85
CA ILE A 668 6.30 6.78 -33.17
C ILE A 668 6.51 6.01 -31.86
N ILE A 669 5.89 6.48 -30.78
CA ILE A 669 5.82 5.78 -29.50
C ILE A 669 4.60 4.86 -29.52
N ILE A 670 4.82 3.56 -29.44
CA ILE A 670 3.76 2.55 -29.45
C ILE A 670 3.00 2.60 -28.11
N TRP A 671 1.67 2.64 -28.20
CA TRP A 671 0.79 2.67 -27.03
C TRP A 671 -0.37 1.65 -27.15
N PRO A 672 -0.61 0.82 -26.13
CA PRO A 672 -1.52 -0.34 -26.19
C PRO A 672 -3.00 0.04 -26.04
N PHE A 673 -3.54 0.77 -27.00
CA PHE A 673 -4.98 1.04 -27.08
C PHE A 673 -5.80 -0.24 -27.36
N ASN A 674 -7.10 -0.26 -27.04
CA ASN A 674 -8.03 -1.36 -27.39
C ASN A 674 -7.78 -2.75 -26.73
N ARG A 675 -6.92 -2.83 -25.71
CA ARG A 675 -6.56 -4.10 -25.03
C ARG A 675 -7.76 -4.85 -24.43
N ARG A 676 -8.81 -4.15 -23.98
CA ARG A 676 -9.99 -4.78 -23.37
C ARG A 676 -10.69 -5.74 -24.34
N ASN A 677 -10.85 -5.33 -25.60
CA ASN A 677 -11.44 -6.18 -26.63
C ASN A 677 -10.58 -7.42 -26.91
N ILE A 678 -9.26 -7.24 -26.97
CA ILE A 678 -8.33 -8.31 -27.30
C ILE A 678 -8.29 -9.35 -26.17
N LEU A 679 -8.35 -8.90 -24.91
CA LEU A 679 -8.49 -9.78 -23.75
C LEU A 679 -9.82 -10.56 -23.75
N SER A 680 -10.94 -9.94 -24.16
CA SER A 680 -12.21 -10.66 -24.29
C SER A 680 -12.16 -11.72 -25.38
N THR A 681 -11.64 -11.40 -26.57
CA THR A 681 -11.54 -12.36 -27.68
C THR A 681 -10.62 -13.53 -27.32
N SER A 682 -9.44 -13.24 -26.75
CA SER A 682 -8.48 -14.27 -26.36
C SER A 682 -9.01 -15.19 -25.25
N ARG A 683 -9.91 -14.70 -24.39
CA ARG A 683 -10.62 -15.55 -23.41
C ARG A 683 -11.58 -16.53 -24.07
N TRP A 684 -12.26 -16.15 -25.14
CA TRP A 684 -13.13 -17.07 -25.88
C TRP A 684 -12.33 -18.18 -26.54
N ILE A 685 -11.19 -17.85 -27.15
CA ILE A 685 -10.32 -18.82 -27.84
C ILE A 685 -9.89 -19.97 -26.94
N LYS A 686 -9.56 -19.70 -25.66
CA LYS A 686 -9.25 -20.77 -24.69
C LYS A 686 -10.33 -21.84 -24.60
N VAL A 687 -11.59 -21.47 -24.86
CA VAL A 687 -12.77 -22.33 -24.70
C VAL A 687 -13.22 -22.94 -26.02
N ILE A 688 -13.20 -22.17 -27.12
CA ILE A 688 -13.77 -22.61 -28.40
C ILE A 688 -12.75 -23.28 -29.33
N ASP A 689 -11.46 -23.10 -29.08
CA ASP A 689 -10.42 -23.64 -29.94
C ASP A 689 -10.17 -25.13 -29.69
N THR A 690 -9.90 -25.87 -30.76
CA THR A 690 -9.67 -27.32 -30.73
C THR A 690 -8.19 -27.64 -30.84
N ASP A 691 -7.81 -28.88 -30.53
CA ASP A 691 -6.42 -29.31 -30.62
C ASP A 691 -5.93 -29.35 -32.08
N PHE A 692 -4.65 -29.05 -32.30
CA PHE A 692 -4.06 -28.93 -33.64
C PHE A 692 -4.29 -30.20 -34.50
N ALA A 693 -4.19 -31.38 -33.87
CA ALA A 693 -4.41 -32.66 -34.54
C ALA A 693 -5.85 -32.84 -35.06
N ALA A 694 -6.84 -32.26 -34.40
CA ALA A 694 -8.27 -32.38 -34.72
C ALA A 694 -8.74 -31.40 -35.80
N LYS A 695 -7.90 -30.44 -36.20
CA LYS A 695 -8.22 -29.40 -37.19
C LYS A 695 -8.09 -29.92 -38.62
N HIS A 696 -8.86 -29.34 -39.54
CA HIS A 696 -8.78 -29.57 -40.98
C HIS A 696 -7.41 -29.15 -41.54
N ALA A 697 -6.82 -30.01 -42.35
CA ALA A 697 -5.50 -29.87 -42.98
C ALA A 697 -5.48 -28.88 -44.17
N HIS A 698 -6.22 -27.76 -44.07
CA HIS A 698 -6.29 -26.74 -45.11
C HIS A 698 -5.91 -25.37 -44.54
N ALA A 699 -5.42 -24.48 -45.42
CA ALA A 699 -5.30 -23.07 -45.12
C ALA A 699 -6.60 -22.33 -45.41
N ILE A 700 -6.98 -21.45 -44.51
CA ILE A 700 -8.14 -20.58 -44.66
C ILE A 700 -7.71 -19.12 -44.56
N SER A 701 -8.22 -18.30 -45.48
CA SER A 701 -8.05 -16.86 -45.40
C SER A 701 -8.91 -16.30 -44.26
N THR A 702 -8.34 -15.38 -43.49
CA THR A 702 -9.08 -14.65 -42.46
C THR A 702 -9.73 -13.37 -42.99
N ASP A 703 -9.64 -13.11 -44.30
CA ASP A 703 -10.18 -11.91 -44.93
C ASP A 703 -11.72 -11.94 -44.88
N GLY A 704 -12.30 -11.07 -44.04
CA GLY A 704 -13.74 -11.09 -43.69
C GLY A 704 -14.04 -11.26 -42.20
N LEU A 705 -13.03 -11.58 -41.38
CA LEU A 705 -13.10 -11.50 -39.91
C LEU A 705 -12.88 -10.09 -39.35
N LYS A 706 -12.47 -9.14 -40.21
CA LYS A 706 -12.11 -7.76 -39.83
C LYS A 706 -13.16 -7.20 -38.88
N ALA A 707 -12.76 -6.99 -37.63
CA ALA A 707 -13.55 -6.35 -36.58
C ALA A 707 -13.73 -4.83 -36.83
N SER A 708 -13.88 -4.42 -38.09
CA SER A 708 -14.27 -3.08 -38.49
C SER A 708 -15.77 -3.08 -38.70
N THR A 709 -16.53 -2.87 -37.63
CA THR A 709 -17.66 -1.93 -37.63
C THR A 709 -18.23 -1.84 -36.22
N ALA A 710 -18.51 -0.61 -35.82
CA ALA A 710 -19.06 -0.22 -34.53
C ALA A 710 -20.49 -0.75 -34.23
N CYS A 711 -20.93 -1.86 -34.87
CA CYS A 711 -22.31 -2.32 -34.86
C CYS A 711 -22.50 -3.85 -34.80
N MET A 712 -21.45 -4.68 -34.65
CA MET A 712 -21.62 -6.15 -34.58
C MET A 712 -21.72 -6.66 -33.13
N ASP A 713 -22.67 -7.57 -32.87
CA ASP A 713 -22.81 -8.24 -31.57
C ASP A 713 -21.64 -9.23 -31.33
N ALA A 714 -21.24 -9.36 -30.06
CA ALA A 714 -20.15 -10.21 -29.61
C ALA A 714 -20.36 -11.70 -29.95
N SER A 715 -21.63 -12.16 -29.98
CA SER A 715 -21.99 -13.52 -30.38
C SER A 715 -21.60 -13.83 -31.83
N SER A 716 -21.91 -12.92 -32.76
CA SER A 716 -21.61 -13.07 -34.19
C SER A 716 -20.11 -13.10 -34.49
N ILE A 717 -19.29 -12.38 -33.72
CA ILE A 717 -17.82 -12.40 -33.86
C ILE A 717 -17.25 -13.73 -33.37
N ARG A 718 -17.75 -14.22 -32.23
CA ARG A 718 -17.33 -15.49 -31.64
C ARG A 718 -17.58 -16.66 -32.60
N ASP A 719 -18.76 -16.72 -33.22
CA ASP A 719 -19.13 -17.81 -34.14
C ASP A 719 -18.24 -17.82 -35.40
N ARG A 720 -17.93 -16.64 -35.94
CA ARG A 720 -17.02 -16.52 -37.09
C ARG A 720 -15.61 -16.98 -36.74
N ILE A 721 -15.08 -16.59 -35.58
CA ILE A 721 -13.78 -17.06 -35.09
C ILE A 721 -13.80 -18.58 -34.91
N GLN A 722 -14.86 -19.14 -34.31
CA GLN A 722 -14.99 -20.58 -34.10
C GLN A 722 -14.93 -21.37 -35.43
N ASN A 723 -15.55 -20.86 -36.50
CA ASN A 723 -15.51 -21.51 -37.81
C ASN A 723 -14.11 -21.55 -38.42
N VAL A 724 -13.33 -20.48 -38.23
CA VAL A 724 -11.96 -20.38 -38.77
C VAL A 724 -10.96 -21.18 -37.92
N LEU A 725 -11.20 -21.33 -36.62
CA LEU A 725 -10.38 -22.14 -35.72
C LEU A 725 -10.47 -23.66 -35.98
N GLN A 726 -11.34 -24.11 -36.89
CA GLN A 726 -11.39 -25.51 -37.32
C GLN A 726 -10.24 -25.88 -38.27
N TYR A 727 -9.45 -24.91 -38.75
CA TYR A 727 -8.39 -25.11 -39.74
C TYR A 727 -6.99 -25.04 -39.11
N ARG A 728 -6.07 -25.90 -39.56
CA ARG A 728 -4.69 -25.95 -39.07
C ARG A 728 -3.90 -24.70 -39.44
N TYR A 729 -4.15 -24.12 -40.61
CA TYR A 729 -3.36 -23.00 -41.12
C TYR A 729 -4.24 -21.78 -41.32
N LEU A 730 -3.85 -20.67 -40.69
CA LEU A 730 -4.51 -19.38 -40.84
C LEU A 730 -3.64 -18.49 -41.72
N LEU A 731 -4.15 -18.11 -42.88
CA LEU A 731 -3.47 -17.18 -43.77
C LEU A 731 -3.77 -15.75 -43.31
N VAL A 732 -2.74 -15.07 -42.82
CA VAL A 732 -2.84 -13.66 -42.40
C VAL A 732 -2.54 -12.79 -43.62
N GLN A 733 -3.48 -11.92 -43.97
CA GLN A 733 -3.25 -10.87 -44.94
C GLN A 733 -3.03 -9.54 -44.21
N ASP A 734 -1.89 -8.90 -44.47
CA ASP A 734 -1.63 -7.55 -43.96
C ASP A 734 -2.49 -6.55 -44.74
N ASP A 735 -3.29 -5.77 -44.00
CA ASP A 735 -3.98 -4.62 -44.59
C ASP A 735 -2.95 -3.54 -44.95
N ALA A 736 -3.20 -2.80 -46.03
CA ALA A 736 -2.36 -1.67 -46.46
C ALA A 736 -2.21 -0.55 -45.40
N ASP A 737 -3.00 -0.62 -44.32
CA ASP A 737 -3.12 0.38 -43.25
C ASP A 737 -2.66 -0.13 -41.86
N CYS A 738 -1.93 -1.26 -41.79
CA CYS A 738 -1.35 -1.79 -40.55
C CYS A 738 -2.35 -2.01 -39.38
N ALA A 739 -3.64 -2.08 -39.66
CA ALA A 739 -4.71 -2.14 -38.67
C ALA A 739 -5.16 -3.57 -38.33
N ASN A 740 -4.23 -4.54 -38.31
CA ASN A 740 -4.56 -5.94 -38.04
C ASN A 740 -4.75 -6.19 -36.54
N ILE A 741 -5.93 -5.79 -36.03
CA ILE A 741 -6.37 -5.99 -34.64
C ILE A 741 -6.53 -7.48 -34.31
N ASP A 742 -6.54 -8.35 -35.33
CA ASP A 742 -6.87 -9.77 -35.22
C ASP A 742 -5.65 -10.68 -34.98
N LEU A 743 -4.43 -10.21 -35.29
CA LEU A 743 -3.21 -11.01 -35.17
C LEU A 743 -2.98 -11.60 -33.76
N THR A 744 -3.34 -10.85 -32.70
CA THR A 744 -3.11 -11.31 -31.32
C THR A 744 -3.88 -12.58 -30.99
N TRP A 745 -5.16 -12.63 -31.38
CA TRP A 745 -6.00 -13.77 -31.06
C TRP A 745 -5.65 -14.96 -31.97
N MET A 746 -5.24 -14.70 -33.20
CA MET A 746 -4.74 -15.72 -34.13
C MET A 746 -3.48 -16.38 -33.58
N LEU A 747 -2.48 -15.60 -33.16
CA LEU A 747 -1.26 -16.10 -32.53
C LEU A 747 -1.56 -16.94 -31.28
N PHE A 748 -2.63 -16.60 -30.56
CA PHE A 748 -3.08 -17.31 -29.36
C PHE A 748 -3.89 -18.58 -29.64
N SER A 749 -4.19 -18.88 -30.91
CA SER A 749 -4.84 -20.12 -31.31
C SER A 749 -3.85 -21.27 -31.46
N ARG A 750 -4.37 -22.49 -31.41
CA ARG A 750 -3.67 -23.74 -31.75
C ARG A 750 -3.59 -23.96 -33.27
N SER A 751 -3.67 -22.91 -34.08
CA SER A 751 -3.45 -22.96 -35.52
C SER A 751 -2.11 -22.31 -35.87
N VAL A 752 -1.50 -22.75 -36.96
CA VAL A 752 -0.25 -22.19 -37.49
C VAL A 752 -0.57 -20.97 -38.35
N LEU A 753 0.07 -19.84 -38.05
CA LEU A 753 -0.06 -18.65 -38.86
C LEU A 753 0.90 -18.74 -40.05
N ILE A 754 0.37 -18.46 -41.24
CA ILE A 754 1.12 -18.29 -42.47
C ILE A 754 0.98 -16.83 -42.86
N MET A 755 2.09 -16.10 -42.90
CA MET A 755 2.07 -14.65 -43.10
C MET A 755 3.40 -14.13 -43.64
N PRO A 756 3.40 -13.03 -44.40
CA PRO A 756 4.64 -12.36 -44.78
C PRO A 756 5.36 -11.83 -43.54
N LYS A 757 6.62 -11.44 -43.70
CA LYS A 757 7.36 -10.80 -42.61
C LYS A 757 6.61 -9.54 -42.15
N PRO A 758 6.33 -9.38 -40.84
CA PRO A 758 5.57 -8.24 -40.35
C PRO A 758 6.21 -6.91 -40.77
N ARG A 759 5.41 -6.04 -41.40
CA ARG A 759 5.82 -4.68 -41.76
C ARG A 759 5.40 -3.63 -40.75
N CYS A 760 4.63 -4.02 -39.74
CA CYS A 760 4.08 -3.12 -38.74
C CYS A 760 4.47 -3.59 -37.34
N GLU A 761 4.71 -2.64 -36.45
CA GLU A 761 5.05 -2.84 -35.05
C GLU A 761 3.96 -2.28 -34.15
N SER A 762 3.40 -3.11 -33.28
CA SER A 762 2.43 -2.74 -32.24
C SER A 762 2.93 -3.20 -30.87
N TRP A 763 2.07 -3.09 -29.86
CA TRP A 763 2.36 -3.58 -28.51
C TRP A 763 2.47 -5.13 -28.44
N VAL A 764 2.14 -5.85 -29.51
CA VAL A 764 2.37 -7.30 -29.64
C VAL A 764 3.83 -7.61 -29.98
N MET A 765 4.58 -6.62 -30.46
CA MET A 765 5.99 -6.72 -30.86
C MET A 765 6.22 -7.70 -32.02
N GLU A 766 5.49 -7.52 -33.11
CA GLU A 766 5.46 -8.39 -34.28
C GLU A 766 6.87 -8.62 -34.87
N THR A 767 7.75 -7.61 -34.86
CA THR A 767 9.14 -7.76 -35.35
C THR A 767 10.03 -8.59 -34.42
N LYS A 768 9.56 -8.97 -33.22
CA LYS A 768 10.18 -9.96 -32.35
C LYS A 768 9.70 -11.38 -32.61
N LEU A 769 8.64 -11.57 -33.42
CA LEU A 769 8.21 -12.90 -33.87
C LEU A 769 9.27 -13.47 -34.80
N GLN A 770 9.73 -14.67 -34.46
CA GLN A 770 10.72 -15.42 -35.23
C GLN A 770 10.06 -16.33 -36.29
N PRO A 771 10.49 -16.27 -37.56
CA PRO A 771 10.05 -17.21 -38.61
C PRO A 771 10.37 -18.66 -38.23
N PHE A 772 9.48 -19.60 -38.59
CA PHE A 772 9.54 -21.02 -38.23
C PHE A 772 9.57 -21.33 -36.73
N VAL A 773 9.32 -20.32 -35.89
CA VAL A 773 9.19 -20.46 -34.43
C VAL A 773 7.81 -19.99 -33.99
N HIS A 774 7.33 -18.85 -34.47
CA HIS A 774 6.01 -18.31 -34.12
C HIS A 774 5.03 -18.27 -35.30
N TYR A 775 5.53 -18.30 -36.54
CA TYR A 775 4.73 -18.32 -37.76
C TYR A 775 5.54 -18.93 -38.91
N LEU A 776 4.87 -19.31 -40.00
CA LEU A 776 5.52 -19.72 -41.25
C LEU A 776 5.58 -18.53 -42.22
N PRO A 777 6.78 -18.11 -42.64
CA PRO A 777 6.93 -16.99 -43.57
C PRO A 777 6.49 -17.39 -44.98
N ILE A 778 5.91 -16.42 -45.69
CA ILE A 778 5.59 -16.49 -47.13
C ILE A 778 6.04 -15.20 -47.83
N GLU A 779 6.10 -15.24 -49.16
CA GLU A 779 6.36 -14.08 -50.00
C GLU A 779 5.21 -13.05 -49.94
N GLU A 780 5.54 -11.79 -50.19
CA GLU A 780 4.59 -10.68 -50.06
C GLU A 780 3.42 -10.75 -51.04
N ASP A 781 3.65 -11.38 -52.20
CA ASP A 781 2.65 -11.61 -53.24
C ASP A 781 1.84 -12.89 -53.04
N MET A 782 2.11 -13.63 -51.96
CA MET A 782 1.46 -14.88 -51.58
C MET A 782 1.62 -16.00 -52.62
N SER A 783 2.61 -15.89 -53.52
CA SER A 783 2.83 -16.85 -54.60
C SER A 783 3.25 -18.25 -54.12
N ASP A 784 3.80 -18.34 -52.91
CA ASP A 784 4.37 -19.55 -52.30
C ASP A 784 3.48 -20.18 -51.22
N VAL A 785 2.25 -19.68 -51.01
CA VAL A 785 1.34 -20.19 -49.97
C VAL A 785 1.09 -21.70 -50.08
N GLU A 786 0.87 -22.20 -51.29
CA GLU A 786 0.63 -23.63 -51.51
C GLU A 786 1.86 -24.48 -51.15
N GLU A 787 3.06 -24.00 -51.50
CA GLU A 787 4.31 -24.68 -51.17
C GLU A 787 4.54 -24.73 -49.65
N ILE A 788 4.30 -23.62 -48.95
CA ILE A 788 4.45 -23.55 -47.48
C ILE A 788 3.43 -24.42 -46.77
N VAL A 789 2.18 -24.49 -47.22
CA VAL A 789 1.16 -25.41 -46.66
C VAL A 789 1.56 -26.86 -46.87
N GLN A 790 2.03 -27.22 -48.08
CA GLN A 790 2.52 -28.58 -48.36
C GLN A 790 3.78 -28.92 -47.54
N TRP A 791 4.67 -27.96 -47.31
CA TRP A 791 5.79 -28.13 -46.40
C TRP A 791 5.30 -28.37 -44.96
N ALA A 792 4.32 -27.59 -44.51
CA ALA A 792 3.79 -27.67 -43.15
C ALA A 792 3.11 -29.03 -42.87
N GLU A 793 2.34 -29.56 -43.82
CA GLU A 793 1.71 -30.89 -43.71
C GLU A 793 2.72 -32.04 -43.81
N ARG A 794 3.85 -31.85 -44.51
CA ARG A 794 4.98 -32.79 -44.45
C ARG A 794 5.76 -32.75 -43.13
N ASN A 795 5.62 -31.65 -42.38
CA ASN A 795 6.36 -31.37 -41.14
C ASN A 795 5.39 -31.08 -39.97
N LEU A 796 4.43 -31.97 -39.75
CA LEU A 796 3.34 -31.77 -38.77
C LEU A 796 3.83 -31.47 -37.35
N GLU A 797 4.83 -32.17 -36.83
CA GLU A 797 5.35 -31.91 -35.48
C GLU A 797 5.98 -30.52 -35.37
N HIS A 798 6.71 -30.08 -36.40
CA HIS A 798 7.27 -28.73 -36.41
C HIS A 798 6.18 -27.67 -36.48
N SER A 799 5.17 -27.90 -37.31
CA SER A 799 4.00 -27.02 -37.44
C SER A 799 3.23 -26.91 -36.12
N ARG A 800 2.97 -28.04 -35.45
CA ARG A 800 2.36 -28.07 -34.11
C ARG A 800 3.19 -27.24 -33.12
N LEU A 801 4.51 -27.37 -33.15
CA LEU A 801 5.41 -26.61 -32.27
C LEU A 801 5.40 -25.10 -32.58
N VAL A 802 5.25 -24.70 -33.85
CA VAL A 802 5.09 -23.29 -34.24
C VAL A 802 3.82 -22.69 -33.64
N ALA A 803 2.67 -23.38 -33.76
CA ALA A 803 1.41 -22.94 -33.16
C ALA A 803 1.48 -22.90 -31.62
N GLU A 804 2.16 -23.88 -31.01
CA GLU A 804 2.37 -23.92 -29.57
C GLU A 804 3.18 -22.71 -29.08
N ARG A 805 4.27 -22.38 -29.77
CA ARG A 805 5.16 -21.25 -29.43
C ARG A 805 4.51 -19.89 -29.66
N SER A 806 3.71 -19.72 -30.71
CA SER A 806 2.91 -18.50 -30.88
C SER A 806 1.88 -18.34 -29.76
N THR A 807 1.21 -19.44 -29.39
CA THR A 807 0.23 -19.43 -28.29
C THR A 807 0.91 -19.05 -26.98
N GLN A 808 2.07 -19.64 -26.74
CA GLN A 808 2.89 -19.39 -25.56
C GLN A 808 3.42 -17.94 -25.50
N TYR A 809 3.74 -17.34 -26.63
CA TYR A 809 4.15 -15.93 -26.73
C TYR A 809 3.01 -14.99 -26.29
N VAL A 810 1.79 -15.18 -26.82
CA VAL A 810 0.63 -14.35 -26.41
C VAL A 810 0.19 -14.66 -24.98
N HIS A 811 0.34 -15.92 -24.54
CA HIS A 811 0.14 -16.28 -23.14
C HIS A 811 1.03 -15.44 -22.22
N ASP A 812 2.32 -15.29 -22.55
CA ASP A 812 3.25 -14.50 -21.75
C ASP A 812 3.01 -13.00 -21.78
N LEU A 813 2.44 -12.53 -22.89
CA LEU A 813 2.04 -11.14 -23.08
C LEU A 813 0.77 -10.78 -22.29
N LEU A 814 -0.21 -11.70 -22.20
CA LEU A 814 -1.56 -11.38 -21.72
C LEU A 814 -2.01 -12.12 -20.46
N PHE A 815 -1.53 -13.34 -20.23
CA PHE A 815 -2.11 -14.27 -19.26
C PHE A 815 -1.12 -14.77 -18.21
N HIS A 816 0.18 -14.60 -18.41
CA HIS A 816 1.18 -14.89 -17.38
C HIS A 816 0.89 -14.06 -16.12
N PRO A 817 1.14 -14.59 -14.89
CA PRO A 817 0.91 -13.86 -13.64
C PRO A 817 1.51 -12.44 -13.63
N ASP A 818 2.72 -12.29 -14.17
CA ASP A 818 3.41 -11.00 -14.26
C ASP A 818 2.91 -10.08 -15.39
N ALA A 819 2.10 -10.55 -16.34
CA ALA A 819 1.74 -9.80 -17.55
C ALA A 819 0.97 -8.49 -17.25
N ILE A 820 0.10 -8.50 -16.23
CA ILE A 820 -0.64 -7.29 -15.81
C ILE A 820 0.31 -6.28 -15.18
N ARG A 821 1.20 -6.74 -14.29
CA ARG A 821 2.23 -5.94 -13.62
C ARG A 821 3.17 -5.30 -14.62
N ASP A 822 3.77 -6.12 -15.47
CA ASP A 822 4.68 -5.71 -16.52
C ASP A 822 4.08 -4.61 -17.38
N GLN A 823 2.84 -4.80 -17.83
CA GLN A 823 2.17 -3.83 -18.69
C GLN A 823 2.00 -2.48 -18.00
N LYS A 824 1.64 -2.46 -16.72
CA LYS A 824 1.50 -1.24 -15.94
C LYS A 824 2.85 -0.52 -15.83
N LEU A 825 3.91 -1.25 -15.46
CA LEU A 825 5.25 -0.68 -15.31
C LEU A 825 5.79 -0.12 -16.62
N ILE A 826 5.55 -0.79 -17.75
CA ILE A 826 5.99 -0.29 -19.07
C ILE A 826 5.32 1.06 -19.38
N MET A 827 4.01 1.18 -19.16
CA MET A 827 3.28 2.43 -19.42
C MET A 827 3.76 3.57 -18.53
N GLU A 828 3.96 3.30 -17.23
CA GLU A 828 4.51 4.27 -16.28
C GLU A 828 5.91 4.73 -16.72
N ARG A 829 6.81 3.80 -17.04
CA ARG A 829 8.18 4.12 -17.49
C ARG A 829 8.23 4.91 -18.80
N ILE A 830 7.35 4.61 -19.75
CA ILE A 830 7.25 5.40 -20.99
C ILE A 830 6.84 6.83 -20.67
N MET A 831 5.84 7.03 -19.80
CA MET A 831 5.34 8.36 -19.45
C MET A 831 6.35 9.16 -18.63
N ASP A 832 7.07 8.52 -17.72
CA ASP A 832 8.15 9.12 -16.95
C ASP A 832 9.29 9.58 -17.85
N THR A 833 9.72 8.70 -18.77
CA THR A 833 10.78 9.00 -19.73
C THR A 833 10.34 10.14 -20.64
N TYR A 834 9.11 10.08 -21.16
CA TYR A 834 8.54 11.14 -21.97
C TYR A 834 8.50 12.48 -21.23
N ARG A 835 8.04 12.47 -19.97
CA ARG A 835 7.96 13.69 -19.14
C ARG A 835 9.34 14.26 -18.86
N ARG A 836 10.29 13.42 -18.45
CA ARG A 836 11.66 13.81 -18.13
C ARG A 836 12.36 14.49 -19.30
N TYR A 837 12.14 13.98 -20.50
CA TYR A 837 12.87 14.42 -21.69
C TYR A 837 12.14 15.48 -22.52
N TYR A 838 10.81 15.52 -22.47
CA TYR A 838 10.02 16.36 -23.37
C TYR A 838 8.97 17.23 -22.64
N GLY A 839 8.56 16.87 -21.43
CA GLY A 839 7.41 17.47 -20.70
C GLY A 839 7.74 18.68 -19.82
N GLY A 840 8.59 19.58 -20.31
CA GLY A 840 9.01 20.79 -19.58
C GLY A 840 7.92 21.81 -19.32
#